data_AF-A0A926CAX7-F1
#
_entry.id   AF-A0A926CAX7-F1
#
_cell.length_a   1.000
_cell.length_b   1.000
_cell.length_c   1.000
_cell.angle_alpha   90.00
_cell.angle_beta   90.00
_cell.angle_gamma   90.00
#
_symmetry.space_group_name_H-M   'P 1'
#
loop_
_entity.id
_entity.type
_entity.pdbx_description
1 polymer ?
#
loop_
_entity_poly.entity_id
_entity_poly.type
_entity_poly.pdbx_seq_one_letter_code
_entity_poly.pdbx_strand_id
1 'polypeptide(L)'
;TAGTLPENAARYVTALAADLQANRGSSAVIAGEGQPAEVHALVHAINAALGNVGTTVRYIEPVEALPEQAGTLADLVGEMNSGAVQALVMLDVNPVYTSPADLRFADALAKVPFSAHYGLYNDETAEKSTWHVPATHYLEHWSDARAYDGTATIVQPLIAPIYKTKSVHEVVAALAGQNDVLGYDLVRATYEGGVTGNFTRFWEETLAAGVVPDTAAAAATPTLASGIDFGSAPVSGEYELVIQADTRVFDGSYANNGWLQELPHTISKISWDNAAYVGVSTAEKLAVRNGDVVSLTVGGASVDAPIWILPGTAEGVIGVQLGYGRTKAGIVGTWNGQPVGFDAYALRTSTSPNFATAEAVTKTGRTYPLASTQDHHAIDLQNQTDLASTEAEKRHIAQAYTLDEYRANPNVMTDHQHEVFTLYPARQYTGYAWGMSIDLNTCTGCNACVMACNTENSIAVVGKEEVLRGREMHWIRIDRYFTGKGLDNPQMIHQPLACQHCENAPCEVVCPVGATVHDSEGLNNMVYNRCVGTKYCSNNCPFKVRRFNFLQYNDMLYKFDMDSLKMMRNPDVTVRVKGVMEKCTYCVQRINEVRQDKERLRPTDPEAAMIRDGDVVTACQQACPTDAISFGNLNDPEAAVTQRRKLPLSYTLLNELNVFARTSYMGMLKNPNPELAEA
;
A
#
# COMPACT_ATOMS: atom_id res chain seq x y z
N THR A 1 -26.19 24.18 -20.13
CA THR A 1 -25.12 24.38 -21.14
C THR A 1 -23.97 23.48 -20.76
N ALA A 2 -23.86 22.32 -21.42
CA ALA A 2 -22.68 21.47 -21.24
C ALA A 2 -21.46 22.29 -21.68
N GLY A 3 -20.51 22.52 -20.75
CA GLY A 3 -19.27 23.19 -21.10
C GLY A 3 -18.57 22.44 -22.23
N THR A 4 -18.10 23.14 -23.25
CA THR A 4 -17.22 22.53 -24.25
C THR A 4 -15.95 22.07 -23.56
N LEU A 5 -15.67 20.77 -23.61
CA LEU A 5 -14.42 20.20 -23.10
C LEU A 5 -13.23 20.91 -23.80
N PRO A 6 -12.12 21.12 -23.09
CA PRO A 6 -10.87 21.51 -23.73
C PRO A 6 -10.52 20.56 -24.87
N GLU A 7 -9.89 21.06 -25.94
CA GLU A 7 -9.61 20.29 -27.17
C GLU A 7 -8.92 18.94 -26.89
N ASN A 8 -7.90 18.93 -26.04
CA ASN A 8 -7.20 17.70 -25.66
C ASN A 8 -8.10 16.70 -24.93
N ALA A 9 -8.98 17.17 -24.04
CA ALA A 9 -9.93 16.32 -23.34
C ALA A 9 -11.01 15.78 -24.29
N ALA A 10 -11.49 16.59 -25.24
CA ALA A 10 -12.42 16.16 -26.26
C ALA A 10 -11.81 15.08 -27.19
N ARG A 11 -10.54 15.26 -27.60
CA ARG A 11 -9.78 14.27 -28.37
C ARG A 11 -9.62 12.96 -27.59
N TYR A 12 -9.22 13.03 -26.33
CA TYR A 12 -9.07 11.86 -25.45
C TYR A 12 -10.39 11.07 -25.31
N VAL A 13 -11.49 11.76 -24.96
CA VAL A 13 -12.80 11.13 -24.78
C VAL A 13 -13.30 10.49 -26.08
N THR A 14 -13.06 11.13 -27.23
CA THR A 14 -13.46 10.60 -28.55
C THR A 14 -12.72 9.30 -28.87
N ALA A 15 -11.38 9.29 -28.73
CA ALA A 15 -10.57 8.09 -28.98
C ALA A 15 -10.92 6.95 -28.01
N LEU A 16 -11.10 7.27 -26.71
CA LEU A 16 -11.53 6.32 -25.69
C LEU A 16 -12.90 5.70 -26.03
N ALA A 17 -13.88 6.51 -26.41
CA ALA A 17 -15.20 6.04 -26.77
C ALA A 17 -15.17 5.14 -28.01
N ALA A 18 -14.36 5.47 -29.02
CA ALA A 18 -14.17 4.64 -30.20
C ALA A 18 -13.56 3.27 -29.84
N ASP A 19 -12.53 3.25 -28.98
CA ASP A 19 -11.86 2.02 -28.55
C ASP A 19 -12.79 1.11 -27.72
N LEU A 20 -13.58 1.70 -26.82
CA LEU A 20 -14.61 0.98 -26.07
C LEU A 20 -15.68 0.38 -27.00
N GLN A 21 -16.11 1.11 -28.03
CA GLN A 21 -17.07 0.63 -29.01
C GLN A 21 -16.51 -0.48 -29.91
N ALA A 22 -15.22 -0.45 -30.22
CA ALA A 22 -14.55 -1.50 -30.98
C ALA A 22 -14.42 -2.80 -30.18
N ASN A 23 -14.30 -2.72 -28.86
CA ASN A 23 -14.03 -3.86 -27.96
C ASN A 23 -15.21 -4.18 -27.02
N ARG A 24 -16.44 -4.08 -27.53
CA ARG A 24 -17.69 -4.37 -26.79
C ARG A 24 -17.70 -5.79 -26.22
N GLY A 25 -18.10 -5.93 -24.96
CA GLY A 25 -18.12 -7.20 -24.23
C GLY A 25 -16.74 -7.72 -23.80
N SER A 26 -15.67 -6.98 -24.08
CA SER A 26 -14.30 -7.25 -23.61
C SER A 26 -13.61 -5.98 -23.08
N SER A 27 -14.41 -5.01 -22.63
CA SER A 27 -13.97 -3.75 -22.02
C SER A 27 -14.63 -3.58 -20.65
N ALA A 28 -14.19 -2.60 -19.87
CA ALA A 28 -14.88 -2.21 -18.64
C ALA A 28 -14.72 -0.70 -18.43
N VAL A 29 -15.75 -0.07 -17.87
CA VAL A 29 -15.70 1.30 -17.37
C VAL A 29 -15.89 1.25 -15.86
N ILE A 30 -15.07 1.97 -15.10
CA ILE A 30 -15.07 1.97 -13.64
C ILE A 30 -15.06 3.43 -13.16
N ALA A 31 -15.88 3.75 -12.16
CA ALA A 31 -15.83 5.03 -11.44
C ALA A 31 -15.00 4.86 -10.17
N GLY A 32 -14.20 5.86 -9.82
CA GLY A 32 -13.55 5.91 -8.50
C GLY A 32 -14.59 6.15 -7.40
N GLU A 33 -14.39 5.55 -6.22
CA GLU A 33 -15.30 5.62 -5.06
C GLU A 33 -15.65 7.06 -4.62
N GLY A 34 -14.76 8.02 -4.89
CA GLY A 34 -14.99 9.41 -4.54
C GLY A 34 -16.11 10.10 -5.35
N GLN A 35 -16.49 9.54 -6.50
CA GLN A 35 -17.39 10.17 -7.47
C GLN A 35 -18.86 10.26 -6.98
N PRO A 36 -19.64 11.24 -7.46
CA PRO A 36 -21.07 11.33 -7.15
C PRO A 36 -21.85 10.11 -7.67
N ALA A 37 -22.98 9.79 -7.01
CA ALA A 37 -23.82 8.64 -7.35
C ALA A 37 -24.28 8.65 -8.81
N GLU A 38 -24.49 9.83 -9.40
CA GLU A 38 -24.86 10.03 -10.79
C GLU A 38 -23.78 9.52 -11.76
N VAL A 39 -22.50 9.67 -11.42
CA VAL A 39 -21.38 9.16 -12.21
C VAL A 39 -21.32 7.63 -12.13
N HIS A 40 -21.56 7.05 -10.95
CA HIS A 40 -21.66 5.60 -10.80
C HIS A 40 -22.82 5.03 -11.65
N ALA A 41 -24.00 5.67 -11.61
CA ALA A 41 -25.14 5.31 -12.45
C ALA A 41 -24.82 5.40 -13.96
N LEU A 42 -24.09 6.45 -14.38
CA LEU A 42 -23.64 6.61 -15.75
C LEU A 42 -22.68 5.49 -16.17
N VAL A 43 -21.73 5.12 -15.31
CA VAL A 43 -20.79 4.01 -15.58
C VAL A 43 -21.53 2.69 -15.75
N HIS A 44 -22.54 2.40 -14.93
CA HIS A 44 -23.40 1.23 -15.10
C HIS A 44 -24.15 1.26 -16.44
N ALA A 45 -24.69 2.42 -16.82
CA ALA A 45 -25.36 2.61 -18.11
C ALA A 45 -24.42 2.38 -19.30
N ILE A 46 -23.18 2.91 -19.23
CA ILE A 46 -22.17 2.71 -20.27
C ILE A 46 -21.79 1.23 -20.38
N ASN A 47 -21.52 0.54 -19.26
CA ASN A 47 -21.19 -0.88 -19.29
C ASN A 47 -22.34 -1.74 -19.85
N ALA A 48 -23.60 -1.43 -19.50
CA ALA A 48 -24.76 -2.08 -20.10
C ALA A 48 -24.83 -1.82 -21.61
N ALA A 49 -24.63 -0.57 -22.03
CA ALA A 49 -24.64 -0.18 -23.44
C ALA A 49 -23.49 -0.81 -24.25
N LEU A 50 -22.36 -1.12 -23.63
CA LEU A 50 -21.20 -1.79 -24.23
C LEU A 50 -21.31 -3.33 -24.24
N GLY A 51 -22.32 -3.91 -23.59
CA GLY A 51 -22.46 -5.36 -23.48
C GLY A 51 -21.47 -6.00 -22.49
N ASN A 52 -20.97 -5.23 -21.53
CA ASN A 52 -19.99 -5.66 -20.53
C ASN A 52 -20.65 -6.45 -19.38
N VAL A 53 -21.98 -6.31 -19.20
CA VAL A 53 -22.73 -6.99 -18.15
C VAL A 53 -22.81 -8.49 -18.43
N GLY A 54 -22.37 -9.30 -17.47
CA GLY A 54 -22.28 -10.76 -17.58
C GLY A 54 -20.98 -11.27 -18.22
N THR A 55 -20.14 -10.37 -18.75
CA THR A 55 -18.83 -10.71 -19.33
C THR A 55 -17.71 -10.21 -18.42
N THR A 56 -17.41 -8.92 -18.49
CA THR A 56 -16.35 -8.24 -17.74
C THR A 56 -16.86 -7.55 -16.47
N VAL A 57 -18.14 -7.17 -16.43
CA VAL A 57 -18.81 -6.59 -15.26
C VAL A 57 -19.90 -7.55 -14.80
N ARG A 58 -19.88 -7.92 -13.52
CA ARG A 58 -20.87 -8.81 -12.92
C ARG A 58 -21.52 -8.09 -11.75
N TYR A 59 -22.85 -8.17 -11.69
CA TYR A 59 -23.61 -7.71 -10.55
C TYR A 59 -23.93 -8.92 -9.68
N ILE A 60 -23.83 -8.73 -8.37
CA ILE A 60 -24.18 -9.70 -7.34
C ILE A 60 -25.16 -9.05 -6.38
N GLU A 61 -25.86 -9.86 -5.60
CA GLU A 61 -26.60 -9.35 -4.45
C GLU A 61 -25.65 -8.61 -3.49
N PRO A 62 -26.07 -7.48 -2.88
CA PRO A 62 -25.23 -6.72 -1.98
C PRO A 62 -24.67 -7.58 -0.85
N VAL A 63 -23.37 -7.42 -0.57
CA VAL A 63 -22.67 -8.17 0.47
C VAL A 63 -22.88 -7.52 1.84
N GLU A 64 -23.01 -6.19 1.87
CA GLU A 64 -23.31 -5.46 3.09
C GLU A 64 -24.68 -5.86 3.65
N ALA A 65 -24.79 -5.98 4.97
CA ALA A 65 -26.04 -6.35 5.63
C ALA A 65 -27.15 -5.28 5.48
N LEU A 66 -26.75 -4.02 5.34
CA LEU A 66 -27.64 -2.85 5.19
C LEU A 66 -27.08 -1.95 4.08
N PRO A 67 -27.22 -2.34 2.79
CA PRO A 67 -26.69 -1.56 1.67
C PRO A 67 -27.45 -0.24 1.49
N GLU A 68 -28.74 -0.22 1.87
CA GLU A 68 -29.55 0.99 1.98
C GLU A 68 -29.68 1.37 3.46
N GLN A 69 -29.12 2.52 3.83
CA GLN A 69 -29.18 3.03 5.21
C GLN A 69 -30.50 3.76 5.46
N ALA A 70 -31.13 3.50 6.61
CA ALA A 70 -32.41 4.11 6.99
C ALA A 70 -32.32 5.63 7.30
N GLY A 71 -31.12 6.15 7.50
CA GLY A 71 -30.83 7.55 7.80
C GLY A 71 -29.35 7.86 7.64
N THR A 72 -29.01 9.13 7.72
CA THR A 72 -27.64 9.63 7.55
C THR A 72 -26.97 9.94 8.89
N LEU A 73 -25.65 10.12 8.88
CA LEU A 73 -24.93 10.65 10.06
C LEU A 73 -25.44 12.04 10.47
N ALA A 74 -25.90 12.86 9.51
CA ALA A 74 -26.46 14.18 9.78
C ALA A 74 -27.80 14.06 10.54
N ASP A 75 -28.64 13.09 10.20
CA ASP A 75 -29.89 12.81 10.91
C ASP A 75 -29.61 12.43 12.36
N LEU A 76 -28.66 11.51 12.59
CA LEU A 76 -28.22 11.12 13.93
C LEU A 76 -27.73 12.33 14.74
N VAL A 77 -26.88 13.18 14.16
CA VAL A 77 -26.40 14.41 14.81
C VAL A 77 -27.57 15.35 15.14
N GLY A 78 -28.56 15.47 14.26
CA GLY A 78 -29.79 16.22 14.51
C GLY A 78 -30.58 15.69 15.70
N GLU A 79 -30.73 14.38 15.81
CA GLU A 79 -31.40 13.70 16.93
C GLU A 79 -30.63 13.83 18.26
N MET A 80 -29.30 13.74 18.22
CA MET A 80 -28.45 13.99 19.39
C MET A 80 -28.61 15.44 19.86
N ASN A 81 -28.65 16.39 18.93
CA ASN A 81 -28.83 17.81 19.24
C ASN A 81 -30.21 18.16 19.81
N SER A 82 -31.26 17.46 19.38
CA SER A 82 -32.62 17.63 19.90
C SER A 82 -32.86 16.91 21.22
N GLY A 83 -31.93 16.06 21.66
CA GLY A 83 -32.05 15.24 22.86
C GLY A 83 -32.90 13.97 22.66
N ALA A 84 -33.21 13.61 21.42
CA ALA A 84 -33.94 12.38 21.11
C ALA A 84 -33.09 11.12 21.41
N VAL A 85 -31.76 11.21 21.24
CA VAL A 85 -30.84 10.12 21.56
C VAL A 85 -30.51 10.12 23.06
N GLN A 86 -30.97 9.08 23.77
CA GLN A 86 -30.69 8.89 25.20
C GLN A 86 -29.46 8.01 25.46
N ALA A 87 -29.17 7.08 24.55
CA ALA A 87 -28.03 6.19 24.60
C ALA A 87 -27.44 6.02 23.20
N LEU A 88 -26.11 6.11 23.08
CA LEU A 88 -25.37 5.89 21.84
C LEU A 88 -24.26 4.86 22.08
N VAL A 89 -24.24 3.80 21.28
CA VAL A 89 -23.15 2.83 21.24
C VAL A 89 -22.44 2.94 19.91
N MET A 90 -21.12 3.13 19.95
CA MET A 90 -20.26 3.29 18.78
C MET A 90 -19.34 2.07 18.71
N LEU A 91 -19.51 1.24 17.67
CA LEU A 91 -18.79 -0.02 17.50
C LEU A 91 -17.69 0.14 16.46
N ASP A 92 -16.44 0.14 16.92
CA ASP A 92 -15.21 0.21 16.11
C ASP A 92 -15.20 1.38 15.12
N VAL A 93 -15.62 2.55 15.59
CA VAL A 93 -15.68 3.79 14.79
C VAL A 93 -15.19 4.97 15.61
N ASN A 94 -14.54 5.94 14.94
CA ASN A 94 -14.02 7.15 15.57
C ASN A 94 -14.66 8.45 15.01
N PRO A 95 -15.99 8.63 15.11
CA PRO A 95 -16.72 9.75 14.50
C PRO A 95 -16.33 11.13 15.05
N VAL A 96 -15.76 11.24 16.26
CA VAL A 96 -15.22 12.52 16.75
C VAL A 96 -14.09 13.03 15.85
N TYR A 97 -13.32 12.13 15.24
CA TYR A 97 -12.26 12.45 14.29
C TYR A 97 -12.74 12.39 12.84
N THR A 98 -13.48 11.34 12.45
CA THR A 98 -13.77 11.06 11.03
C THR A 98 -15.02 11.73 10.47
N SER A 99 -15.84 12.37 11.32
CA SER A 99 -17.06 13.04 10.85
C SER A 99 -16.75 14.32 10.05
N PRO A 100 -17.58 14.66 9.05
CA PRO A 100 -17.51 15.95 8.38
C PRO A 100 -17.59 17.12 9.37
N ALA A 101 -16.81 18.17 9.10
CA ALA A 101 -16.59 19.27 10.03
C ALA A 101 -17.88 20.04 10.38
N ASP A 102 -18.79 20.15 9.41
CA ASP A 102 -20.07 20.84 9.53
C ASP A 102 -21.04 20.14 10.49
N LEU A 103 -20.88 18.83 10.73
CA LEU A 103 -21.74 18.09 11.67
C LEU A 103 -21.38 18.33 13.13
N ARG A 104 -20.15 18.79 13.42
CA ARG A 104 -19.68 19.04 14.80
C ARG A 104 -20.01 17.90 15.77
N PHE A 105 -19.71 16.66 15.38
CA PHE A 105 -20.15 15.44 16.08
C PHE A 105 -19.78 15.44 17.57
N ALA A 106 -18.57 15.92 17.92
CA ALA A 106 -18.13 16.01 19.31
C ALA A 106 -19.06 16.83 20.21
N ASP A 107 -19.61 17.94 19.69
CA ASP A 107 -20.52 18.81 20.43
C ASP A 107 -21.91 18.18 20.58
N ALA A 108 -22.34 17.42 19.57
CA ALA A 108 -23.58 16.65 19.64
C ALA A 108 -23.42 15.49 20.64
N LEU A 109 -22.28 14.80 20.65
CA LEU A 109 -22.01 13.66 21.54
C LEU A 109 -22.06 14.07 23.01
N ALA A 110 -21.57 15.27 23.34
CA ALA A 110 -21.63 15.81 24.70
C ALA A 110 -23.06 16.01 25.25
N LYS A 111 -24.08 15.98 24.39
CA LYS A 111 -25.50 16.10 24.79
C LYS A 111 -26.16 14.75 25.06
N VAL A 112 -25.54 13.64 24.64
CA VAL A 112 -26.10 12.30 24.82
C VAL A 112 -25.86 11.83 26.26
N PRO A 113 -26.89 11.49 27.04
CA PRO A 113 -26.74 11.10 28.45
C PRO A 113 -25.86 9.87 28.68
N PHE A 114 -25.93 8.88 27.78
CA PHE A 114 -25.12 7.68 27.83
C PHE A 114 -24.40 7.45 26.50
N SER A 115 -23.07 7.43 26.52
CA SER A 115 -22.26 7.07 25.36
C SER A 115 -21.27 5.96 25.69
N ALA A 116 -21.21 4.93 24.85
CA ALA A 116 -20.25 3.85 24.96
C ALA A 116 -19.50 3.67 23.64
N HIS A 117 -18.17 3.66 23.71
CA HIS A 117 -17.29 3.41 22.58
C HIS A 117 -16.62 2.05 22.71
N TYR A 118 -16.71 1.22 21.68
CA TYR A 118 -15.97 -0.03 21.54
C TYR A 118 -14.88 0.15 20.49
N GLY A 119 -13.62 -0.12 20.82
CA GLY A 119 -12.52 0.04 19.86
C GLY A 119 -11.17 -0.43 20.39
N LEU A 120 -10.20 -0.61 19.49
CA LEU A 120 -8.85 -1.09 19.84
C LEU A 120 -8.00 -0.04 20.56
N TYR A 121 -8.30 1.23 20.32
CA TYR A 121 -7.53 2.36 20.84
C TYR A 121 -8.41 3.26 21.71
N ASN A 122 -7.77 3.87 22.72
CA ASN A 122 -8.36 4.98 23.46
C ASN A 122 -8.20 6.27 22.64
N ASP A 123 -9.04 6.41 21.63
CA ASP A 123 -9.02 7.47 20.63
C ASP A 123 -9.82 8.73 21.01
N GLU A 124 -9.98 9.63 20.04
CA GLU A 124 -10.72 10.88 20.19
C GLU A 124 -12.19 10.65 20.59
N THR A 125 -12.81 9.59 20.06
CA THR A 125 -14.19 9.22 20.43
C THR A 125 -14.25 8.59 21.81
N ALA A 126 -13.29 7.72 22.14
CA ALA A 126 -13.16 7.14 23.47
C ALA A 126 -13.02 8.23 24.56
N GLU A 127 -12.21 9.27 24.32
CA GLU A 127 -11.99 10.38 25.26
C GLU A 127 -13.28 11.20 25.50
N LYS A 128 -14.18 11.27 24.52
CA LYS A 128 -15.44 12.01 24.62
C LYS A 128 -16.63 11.15 25.03
N SER A 129 -16.45 9.83 25.14
CA SER A 129 -17.49 8.90 25.54
C SER A 129 -17.54 8.70 27.05
N THR A 130 -18.71 8.33 27.59
CA THR A 130 -18.85 7.98 29.01
C THR A 130 -18.14 6.66 29.34
N TRP A 131 -18.24 5.69 28.43
CA TRP A 131 -17.62 4.39 28.55
C TRP A 131 -16.72 4.10 27.35
N HIS A 132 -15.61 3.41 27.60
CA HIS A 132 -14.81 2.78 26.57
C HIS A 132 -14.63 1.30 26.90
N VAL A 133 -14.99 0.44 25.94
CA VAL A 133 -14.84 -1.01 26.01
C VAL A 133 -13.68 -1.40 25.09
N PRO A 134 -12.57 -1.94 25.64
CA PRO A 134 -11.44 -2.37 24.83
C PRO A 134 -11.80 -3.53 23.91
N ALA A 135 -11.63 -3.32 22.60
CA ALA A 135 -11.88 -4.33 21.58
C ALA A 135 -10.77 -5.40 21.55
N THR A 136 -11.12 -6.63 21.19
CA THR A 136 -10.18 -7.66 20.76
C THR A 136 -9.73 -7.40 19.33
N HIS A 137 -8.45 -7.58 19.03
CA HIS A 137 -7.99 -7.58 17.64
C HIS A 137 -8.54 -8.82 16.92
N TYR A 138 -8.68 -8.78 15.58
CA TYR A 138 -9.24 -9.90 14.81
C TYR A 138 -8.44 -11.21 14.97
N LEU A 139 -7.18 -11.13 15.37
CA LEU A 139 -6.33 -12.29 15.68
C LEU A 139 -6.59 -12.91 17.06
N GLU A 140 -7.44 -12.29 17.89
CA GLU A 140 -7.65 -12.64 19.30
C GLU A 140 -9.06 -13.16 19.61
N HIS A 141 -9.98 -13.13 18.63
CA HIS A 141 -11.33 -13.58 18.84
C HIS A 141 -11.91 -14.34 17.64
N TRP A 142 -12.94 -15.12 17.91
CA TRP A 142 -13.76 -15.75 16.89
C TRP A 142 -14.71 -14.73 16.29
N SER A 143 -14.74 -14.65 14.96
CA SER A 143 -15.70 -13.85 14.19
C SER A 143 -15.92 -14.53 12.83
N ASP A 144 -16.74 -13.92 11.99
CA ASP A 144 -16.77 -14.15 10.56
C ASP A 144 -16.66 -12.82 9.79
N ALA A 145 -16.43 -12.94 8.48
CA ALA A 145 -16.41 -11.84 7.53
C ALA A 145 -16.87 -12.33 6.15
N ARG A 146 -17.17 -11.41 5.24
CA ARG A 146 -17.43 -11.73 3.82
C ARG A 146 -16.44 -11.00 2.93
N ALA A 147 -15.93 -11.70 1.91
CA ALA A 147 -15.14 -11.11 0.85
C ALA A 147 -16.02 -10.30 -0.12
N TYR A 148 -15.41 -9.56 -1.04
CA TYR A 148 -16.10 -8.68 -1.99
C TYR A 148 -17.12 -9.40 -2.90
N ASP A 149 -16.98 -10.71 -3.08
CA ASP A 149 -17.87 -11.56 -3.87
C ASP A 149 -18.97 -12.22 -3.02
N GLY A 150 -19.01 -11.91 -1.73
CA GLY A 150 -19.93 -12.50 -0.75
C GLY A 150 -19.43 -13.77 -0.09
N THR A 151 -18.31 -14.37 -0.53
CA THR A 151 -17.77 -15.59 0.08
C THR A 151 -17.46 -15.34 1.55
N ALA A 152 -18.07 -16.12 2.44
CA ALA A 152 -17.86 -16.01 3.87
C ALA A 152 -16.55 -16.68 4.30
N THR A 153 -15.92 -16.14 5.33
CA THR A 153 -14.73 -16.69 5.99
C THR A 153 -14.92 -16.61 7.50
N ILE A 154 -14.36 -17.58 8.22
CA ILE A 154 -14.38 -17.59 9.68
C ILE A 154 -13.03 -17.04 10.15
N VAL A 155 -13.09 -15.95 10.91
CA VAL A 155 -11.93 -15.37 11.57
C VAL A 155 -11.52 -16.27 12.73
N GLN A 156 -10.33 -16.85 12.62
CA GLN A 156 -9.75 -17.74 13.62
C GLN A 156 -8.80 -16.98 14.54
N PRO A 157 -9.02 -17.00 15.86
CA PRO A 157 -8.04 -16.45 16.79
C PRO A 157 -6.76 -17.28 16.74
N LEU A 158 -5.63 -16.62 16.43
CA LEU A 158 -4.30 -17.23 16.47
C LEU A 158 -3.70 -17.20 17.87
N ILE A 159 -4.23 -16.35 18.75
CA ILE A 159 -3.80 -16.20 20.13
C ILE A 159 -4.99 -15.87 21.03
N ALA A 160 -4.90 -16.20 22.31
CA ALA A 160 -5.83 -15.68 23.31
C ALA A 160 -5.65 -14.16 23.48
N PRO A 161 -6.71 -13.40 23.86
CA PRO A 161 -6.58 -11.97 24.11
C PRO A 161 -5.43 -11.62 25.06
N ILE A 162 -4.53 -10.75 24.61
CA ILE A 162 -3.36 -10.33 25.40
C ILE A 162 -3.80 -9.44 26.58
N TYR A 163 -4.83 -8.63 26.34
CA TYR A 163 -5.42 -7.74 27.33
C TYR A 163 -6.82 -8.22 27.73
N LYS A 164 -7.38 -7.64 28.79
CA LYS A 164 -8.78 -7.88 29.20
C LYS A 164 -9.74 -7.15 28.26
N THR A 165 -9.93 -7.70 27.08
CA THR A 165 -10.74 -7.15 25.99
C THR A 165 -12.01 -7.99 25.78
N LYS A 166 -12.91 -7.48 24.94
CA LYS A 166 -14.12 -8.18 24.49
C LYS A 166 -14.25 -8.15 22.97
N SER A 167 -14.82 -9.19 22.40
CA SER A 167 -15.20 -9.21 20.99
C SER A 167 -16.47 -8.40 20.74
N VAL A 168 -16.65 -7.95 19.50
CA VAL A 168 -17.85 -7.20 19.10
C VAL A 168 -19.11 -8.04 19.33
N HIS A 169 -19.02 -9.36 19.08
CA HIS A 169 -20.10 -10.33 19.31
C HIS A 169 -20.54 -10.38 20.77
N GLU A 170 -19.57 -10.46 21.70
CA GLU A 170 -19.85 -10.46 23.13
C GLU A 170 -20.45 -9.13 23.62
N VAL A 171 -19.99 -8.01 23.06
CA VAL A 171 -20.54 -6.68 23.38
C VAL A 171 -21.99 -6.54 22.90
N VAL A 172 -22.27 -6.94 21.66
CA VAL A 172 -23.63 -6.91 21.10
C VAL A 172 -24.55 -7.88 21.86
N ALA A 173 -24.08 -9.07 22.22
CA ALA A 173 -24.84 -10.02 23.04
C ALA A 173 -25.17 -9.44 24.42
N ALA A 174 -24.22 -8.78 25.08
CA ALA A 174 -24.45 -8.11 26.36
C ALA A 174 -25.51 -7.00 26.26
N LEU A 175 -25.51 -6.21 25.17
CA LEU A 175 -26.54 -5.20 24.91
C LEU A 175 -27.93 -5.82 24.70
N ALA A 176 -27.99 -7.04 24.16
CA ALA A 176 -29.21 -7.83 24.05
C ALA A 176 -29.62 -8.54 25.36
N GLY A 177 -28.91 -8.30 26.47
CA GLY A 177 -29.17 -8.90 27.77
C GLY A 177 -28.61 -10.32 27.94
N GLN A 178 -27.79 -10.79 26.98
CA GLN A 178 -27.13 -12.09 27.02
C GLN A 178 -25.71 -11.93 27.57
N ASN A 179 -25.60 -11.95 28.90
CA ASN A 179 -24.30 -11.94 29.58
C ASN A 179 -23.67 -13.34 29.55
N ASP A 180 -22.34 -13.40 29.59
CA ASP A 180 -21.54 -14.63 29.69
C ASP A 180 -21.60 -15.61 28.50
N VAL A 181 -22.04 -15.14 27.32
CA VAL A 181 -21.94 -15.91 26.07
C VAL A 181 -20.57 -15.68 25.43
N LEU A 182 -19.93 -16.75 24.95
CA LEU A 182 -18.63 -16.66 24.29
C LEU A 182 -18.81 -16.36 22.80
N GLY A 183 -17.92 -15.52 22.24
CA GLY A 183 -17.91 -15.22 20.80
C GLY A 183 -17.83 -16.49 19.93
N TYR A 184 -17.09 -17.51 20.37
CA TYR A 184 -17.03 -18.81 19.69
C TYR A 184 -18.40 -19.46 19.52
N ASP A 185 -19.18 -19.51 20.60
CA ASP A 185 -20.49 -20.17 20.58
C ASP A 185 -21.48 -19.40 19.72
N LEU A 186 -21.41 -18.06 19.73
CA LEU A 186 -22.22 -17.19 18.88
C LEU A 186 -21.92 -17.41 17.39
N VAL A 187 -20.65 -17.40 16.99
CA VAL A 187 -20.27 -17.63 15.59
C VAL A 187 -20.67 -19.03 15.16
N ARG A 188 -20.41 -20.06 16.00
CA ARG A 188 -20.81 -21.44 15.71
C ARG A 188 -22.32 -21.57 15.51
N ALA A 189 -23.13 -20.92 16.36
CA ALA A 189 -24.59 -20.95 16.28
C ALA A 189 -25.12 -20.35 14.97
N THR A 190 -24.47 -19.33 14.41
CA THR A 190 -24.84 -18.72 13.12
C THR A 190 -24.82 -19.74 11.98
N TYR A 191 -23.83 -20.64 11.96
CA TYR A 191 -23.67 -21.63 10.90
C TYR A 191 -24.38 -22.96 11.20
N GLU A 192 -24.61 -23.30 12.46
CA GLU A 192 -25.18 -24.60 12.86
C GLU A 192 -26.57 -24.84 12.26
N GLY A 193 -27.40 -23.79 12.12
CA GLY A 193 -28.72 -23.89 11.50
C GLY A 193 -28.72 -24.07 9.98
N GLY A 194 -27.63 -23.73 9.29
CA GLY A 194 -27.52 -23.76 7.82
C GLY A 194 -26.96 -25.06 7.24
N VAL A 195 -26.42 -25.96 8.08
CA VAL A 195 -25.69 -27.15 7.63
C VAL A 195 -26.55 -28.41 7.71
N THR A 196 -26.91 -28.97 6.55
CA THR A 196 -27.59 -30.27 6.46
C THR A 196 -26.55 -31.40 6.48
N GLY A 197 -26.02 -31.77 7.64
CA GLY A 197 -25.02 -32.84 7.73
C GLY A 197 -24.23 -32.87 9.03
N ASN A 198 -23.03 -33.45 8.99
CA ASN A 198 -22.12 -33.45 10.14
C ASN A 198 -21.49 -32.04 10.29
N PHE A 199 -22.06 -31.24 11.19
CA PHE A 199 -21.59 -29.90 11.46
C PHE A 199 -20.12 -29.86 11.91
N THR A 200 -19.67 -30.81 12.74
CA THR A 200 -18.27 -30.85 13.20
C THR A 200 -17.31 -30.97 12.02
N ARG A 201 -17.61 -31.86 11.08
CA ARG A 201 -16.80 -32.02 9.87
C ARG A 201 -16.80 -30.76 9.02
N PHE A 202 -17.98 -30.18 8.77
CA PHE A 202 -18.11 -28.91 8.04
C PHE A 202 -17.27 -27.81 8.69
N TRP A 203 -17.35 -27.69 10.02
CA TRP A 203 -16.62 -26.69 10.79
C TRP A 203 -15.10 -26.87 10.63
N GLU A 204 -14.58 -28.07 10.88
CA GLU A 204 -13.14 -28.36 10.76
C GLU A 204 -12.61 -28.15 9.33
N GLU A 205 -13.34 -28.61 8.30
CA GLU A 205 -12.95 -28.42 6.90
C GLU A 205 -12.99 -26.94 6.50
N THR A 206 -13.98 -26.17 6.98
CA THR A 206 -14.09 -24.73 6.73
C THR A 206 -12.95 -23.96 7.40
N LEU A 207 -12.63 -24.27 8.65
CA LEU A 207 -11.50 -23.65 9.35
C LEU A 207 -10.16 -23.95 8.65
N ALA A 208 -9.98 -25.18 8.16
CA ALA A 208 -8.77 -25.56 7.42
C ALA A 208 -8.68 -24.87 6.05
N ALA A 209 -9.79 -24.75 5.33
CA ALA A 209 -9.84 -24.10 4.02
C ALA A 209 -9.79 -22.56 4.10
N GLY A 210 -10.25 -21.98 5.21
CA GLY A 210 -10.35 -20.54 5.42
C GLY A 210 -11.54 -19.87 4.74
N VAL A 211 -12.38 -20.61 4.02
CA VAL A 211 -13.59 -20.12 3.35
C VAL A 211 -14.77 -21.05 3.61
N VAL A 212 -15.96 -20.47 3.75
CA VAL A 212 -17.20 -21.23 3.89
C VAL A 212 -17.71 -21.60 2.49
N PRO A 213 -17.85 -22.89 2.17
CA PRO A 213 -18.26 -23.32 0.84
C PRO A 213 -19.67 -22.81 0.50
N ASP A 214 -19.89 -22.52 -0.78
CA ASP A 214 -21.19 -22.17 -1.36
C ASP A 214 -21.87 -20.92 -0.74
N THR A 215 -21.08 -19.94 -0.28
CA THR A 215 -21.59 -18.70 0.34
C THR A 215 -21.44 -17.43 -0.50
N ALA A 216 -20.82 -17.53 -1.69
CA ALA A 216 -20.70 -16.43 -2.63
C ALA A 216 -22.08 -15.84 -2.96
N ALA A 217 -22.15 -14.52 -3.13
CA ALA A 217 -23.40 -13.82 -3.40
C ALA A 217 -23.97 -14.26 -4.75
N ALA A 218 -25.30 -14.39 -4.80
CA ALA A 218 -26.00 -14.76 -6.02
C ALA A 218 -25.81 -13.68 -7.09
N ALA A 219 -25.71 -14.08 -8.36
CA ALA A 219 -25.66 -13.14 -9.46
C ALA A 219 -26.97 -12.34 -9.56
N ALA A 220 -26.85 -11.03 -9.68
CA ALA A 220 -27.98 -10.11 -9.85
C ALA A 220 -28.10 -9.65 -11.32
N THR A 221 -29.32 -9.38 -11.77
CA THR A 221 -29.60 -8.83 -13.11
C THR A 221 -30.37 -7.51 -12.96
N PRO A 222 -29.70 -6.41 -12.57
CA PRO A 222 -30.37 -5.14 -12.39
C PRO A 222 -30.88 -4.60 -13.72
N THR A 223 -31.99 -3.86 -13.69
CA THR A 223 -32.52 -3.14 -14.84
C THR A 223 -32.17 -1.67 -14.71
N LEU A 224 -31.64 -1.07 -15.78
CA LEU A 224 -31.35 0.35 -15.78
C LEU A 224 -32.67 1.13 -15.80
N ALA A 225 -32.86 2.04 -14.85
CA ALA A 225 -34.03 2.90 -14.82
C ALA A 225 -34.07 3.81 -16.06
N SER A 226 -35.27 4.07 -16.58
CA SER A 226 -35.46 5.01 -17.70
C SER A 226 -35.47 6.45 -17.21
N GLY A 227 -34.85 7.37 -17.97
CA GLY A 227 -34.92 8.81 -17.67
C GLY A 227 -34.04 9.26 -16.51
N ILE A 228 -32.94 8.54 -16.23
CA ILE A 228 -31.95 8.95 -15.23
C ILE A 228 -31.35 10.30 -15.65
N ASP A 229 -31.43 11.27 -14.75
CA ASP A 229 -30.66 12.50 -14.85
C ASP A 229 -29.25 12.21 -14.32
N PHE A 230 -28.24 12.31 -15.18
CA PHE A 230 -26.84 12.13 -14.78
C PHE A 230 -26.22 13.41 -14.21
N GLY A 231 -27.05 14.41 -13.94
CA GLY A 231 -26.65 15.70 -13.40
C GLY A 231 -25.97 16.59 -14.43
N SER A 232 -25.49 17.74 -13.95
CA SER A 232 -24.72 18.70 -14.73
C SER A 232 -23.32 18.83 -14.15
N ALA A 233 -22.34 19.18 -14.99
CA ALA A 233 -21.00 19.51 -14.53
C ALA A 233 -21.06 20.61 -13.44
N PRO A 234 -20.42 20.42 -12.28
CA PRO A 234 -20.41 21.42 -11.22
C PRO A 234 -19.69 22.71 -11.64
N VAL A 235 -19.97 23.80 -10.93
CA VAL A 235 -19.33 25.11 -11.16
C VAL A 235 -17.91 25.08 -10.58
N SER A 236 -16.90 25.34 -11.41
CA SER A 236 -15.50 25.37 -10.99
C SER A 236 -15.13 26.66 -10.26
N GLY A 237 -14.55 26.55 -9.06
CA GLY A 237 -13.71 27.61 -8.50
C GLY A 237 -12.29 27.60 -9.08
N GLU A 238 -11.43 28.51 -8.61
CA GLU A 238 -10.02 28.56 -9.06
C GLU A 238 -9.24 27.32 -8.61
N TYR A 239 -9.51 26.83 -7.40
CA TYR A 239 -8.88 25.63 -6.84
C TYR A 239 -9.93 24.62 -6.36
N GLU A 240 -9.78 23.37 -6.79
CA GLU A 240 -10.57 22.23 -6.34
C GLU A 240 -9.72 21.35 -5.42
N LEU A 241 -10.27 21.03 -4.24
CA LEU A 241 -9.70 20.04 -3.34
C LEU A 241 -10.23 18.66 -3.68
N VAL A 242 -9.33 17.69 -3.82
CA VAL A 242 -9.67 16.27 -3.90
C VAL A 242 -9.25 15.62 -2.59
N ILE A 243 -10.22 15.15 -1.81
CA ILE A 243 -10.02 14.61 -0.47
C ILE A 243 -10.15 13.09 -0.52
N GLN A 244 -9.08 12.37 -0.19
CA GLN A 244 -9.03 10.92 -0.31
C GLN A 244 -8.36 10.27 0.90
N ALA A 245 -8.69 9.01 1.19
CA ALA A 245 -7.96 8.22 2.17
C ALA A 245 -6.48 8.05 1.78
N ASP A 246 -5.57 8.10 2.75
CA ASP A 246 -4.16 7.78 2.48
C ASP A 246 -4.00 6.28 2.23
N THR A 247 -3.19 5.90 1.24
CA THR A 247 -2.98 4.48 0.90
C THR A 247 -2.28 3.65 1.97
N ARG A 248 -1.67 4.26 2.99
CA ARG A 248 -0.90 3.61 4.05
C ARG A 248 -1.70 3.53 5.35
N VAL A 249 -2.36 4.61 5.74
CA VAL A 249 -3.11 4.69 7.02
C VAL A 249 -4.63 4.74 6.84
N PHE A 250 -5.11 4.68 5.61
CA PHE A 250 -6.52 4.70 5.22
C PHE A 250 -7.27 5.93 5.77
N ASP A 251 -8.28 5.70 6.60
CA ASP A 251 -9.10 6.69 7.29
C ASP A 251 -8.51 7.14 8.64
N GLY A 252 -7.31 6.66 8.98
CA GLY A 252 -6.62 6.95 10.25
C GLY A 252 -6.82 5.88 11.31
N SER A 253 -7.59 4.84 11.04
CA SER A 253 -7.67 3.62 11.88
C SER A 253 -6.28 3.01 12.12
N TYR A 254 -5.38 3.07 11.13
CA TYR A 254 -4.02 2.56 11.23
C TYR A 254 -2.96 3.61 11.57
N ALA A 255 -3.35 4.83 11.97
CA ALA A 255 -2.40 5.92 12.25
C ALA A 255 -1.38 5.60 13.35
N ASN A 256 -1.68 4.66 14.25
CA ASN A 256 -0.77 4.22 15.30
C ASN A 256 0.18 3.07 14.88
N ASN A 257 0.18 2.68 13.60
CA ASN A 257 1.05 1.64 13.08
C ASN A 257 2.35 2.24 12.54
N GLY A 258 3.46 2.02 13.27
CA GLY A 258 4.78 2.54 12.89
C GLY A 258 5.30 2.04 11.54
N TRP A 259 4.98 0.80 11.14
CA TRP A 259 5.39 0.30 9.82
C TRP A 259 4.71 1.07 8.69
N LEU A 260 3.41 1.35 8.83
CA LEU A 260 2.63 2.08 7.82
C LEU A 260 2.95 3.58 7.81
N GLN A 261 3.32 4.14 8.96
CA GLN A 261 3.78 5.52 9.05
C GLN A 261 5.14 5.74 8.38
N GLU A 262 6.13 4.85 8.60
CA GLU A 262 7.42 4.94 7.90
C GLU A 262 7.29 4.57 6.41
N LEU A 263 6.32 3.71 6.04
CA LEU A 263 6.12 3.29 4.66
C LEU A 263 5.99 4.52 3.74
N PRO A 264 6.82 4.63 2.69
CA PRO A 264 6.72 5.76 1.77
C PRO A 264 5.45 5.66 0.94
N HIS A 265 4.73 6.78 0.80
CA HIS A 265 3.58 6.89 -0.09
C HIS A 265 3.97 6.47 -1.53
N THR A 266 3.16 5.64 -2.18
CA THR A 266 3.49 4.98 -3.46
C THR A 266 3.98 5.94 -4.52
N ILE A 267 3.32 7.10 -4.64
CA ILE A 267 3.71 8.16 -5.57
C ILE A 267 4.70 9.09 -4.88
N SER A 268 4.27 10.09 -4.10
CA SER A 268 5.14 11.14 -3.51
C SER A 268 6.42 10.68 -2.78
N LYS A 269 6.48 9.45 -2.22
CA LYS A 269 7.55 8.92 -1.36
C LYS A 269 7.69 9.61 0.00
N ILE A 270 6.72 10.45 0.36
CA ILE A 270 6.61 10.98 1.73
C ILE A 270 6.34 9.83 2.69
N SER A 271 6.99 9.86 3.85
CA SER A 271 6.73 9.05 5.02
C SER A 271 6.31 9.95 6.18
N TRP A 272 5.65 9.38 7.18
CA TRP A 272 5.16 10.02 8.39
C TRP A 272 4.11 11.12 8.21
N ASP A 273 4.05 11.89 7.13
CA ASP A 273 3.06 12.97 6.99
C ASP A 273 2.13 12.75 5.79
N ASN A 274 0.99 13.44 5.84
CA ASN A 274 0.24 13.87 4.64
C ASN A 274 0.73 15.24 4.17
N ALA A 275 0.37 15.60 2.93
CA ALA A 275 0.67 16.89 2.32
C ALA A 275 -0.51 17.34 1.45
N ALA A 276 -0.51 18.63 1.08
CA ALA A 276 -1.32 19.15 -0.01
C ALA A 276 -0.53 18.96 -1.33
N TYR A 277 -0.97 18.03 -2.16
CA TYR A 277 -0.35 17.67 -3.43
C TYR A 277 -0.83 18.59 -4.54
N VAL A 278 0.11 19.24 -5.23
CA VAL A 278 -0.19 20.19 -6.31
C VAL A 278 0.67 19.91 -7.54
N GLY A 279 0.13 20.16 -8.72
CA GLY A 279 0.91 20.13 -9.97
C GLY A 279 1.94 21.26 -10.04
N VAL A 280 2.89 21.15 -10.98
CA VAL A 280 3.95 22.17 -11.16
C VAL A 280 3.35 23.53 -11.54
N SER A 281 2.42 23.55 -12.49
CA SER A 281 1.70 24.76 -12.90
C SER A 281 0.95 25.44 -11.74
N THR A 282 0.24 24.66 -10.92
CA THR A 282 -0.45 25.16 -9.71
C THR A 282 0.55 25.72 -8.69
N ALA A 283 1.69 25.05 -8.48
CA ALA A 283 2.73 25.51 -7.55
C ALA A 283 3.36 26.85 -7.99
N GLU A 284 3.59 27.03 -9.31
CA GLU A 284 4.10 28.28 -9.88
C GLU A 284 3.12 29.43 -9.68
N LYS A 285 1.82 29.21 -9.93
CA LYS A 285 0.77 30.22 -9.68
C LYS A 285 0.68 30.63 -8.21
N LEU A 286 0.79 29.67 -7.30
CA LEU A 286 0.79 29.91 -5.86
C LEU A 286 2.12 30.45 -5.33
N ALA A 287 3.19 30.47 -6.14
CA ALA A 287 4.55 30.83 -5.76
C ALA A 287 5.04 30.05 -4.52
N VAL A 288 4.84 28.73 -4.52
CA VAL A 288 5.18 27.80 -3.42
C VAL A 288 6.26 26.79 -3.83
N ARG A 289 6.95 26.25 -2.82
CA ARG A 289 7.92 25.15 -2.94
C ARG A 289 7.55 24.00 -2.02
N ASN A 290 8.17 22.83 -2.21
CA ASN A 290 8.01 21.71 -1.28
C ASN A 290 8.31 22.14 0.15
N GLY A 291 7.37 21.87 1.06
CA GLY A 291 7.44 22.24 2.47
C GLY A 291 6.91 23.64 2.79
N ASP A 292 6.61 24.52 1.83
CA ASP A 292 5.87 25.75 2.12
C ASP A 292 4.48 25.41 2.67
N VAL A 293 4.01 26.12 3.69
CA VAL A 293 2.71 25.88 4.31
C VAL A 293 1.66 26.87 3.78
N VAL A 294 0.56 26.33 3.27
CA VAL A 294 -0.63 27.08 2.85
C VAL A 294 -1.79 26.84 3.81
N SER A 295 -2.65 27.83 3.98
CA SER A 295 -3.94 27.68 4.65
C SER A 295 -5.01 27.40 3.60
N LEU A 296 -5.69 26.27 3.74
CA LEU A 296 -6.80 25.84 2.89
C LEU A 296 -8.11 26.12 3.61
N THR A 297 -9.01 26.90 3.01
CA THR A 297 -10.30 27.25 3.61
C THR A 297 -11.46 26.65 2.82
N VAL A 298 -12.35 25.91 3.50
CA VAL A 298 -13.57 25.30 2.95
C VAL A 298 -14.68 25.41 3.98
N GLY A 299 -15.86 25.92 3.59
CA GLY A 299 -17.03 25.98 4.46
C GLY A 299 -16.78 26.78 5.74
N GLY A 300 -15.92 27.80 5.69
CA GLY A 300 -15.47 28.57 6.85
C GLY A 300 -14.47 27.87 7.78
N ALA A 301 -14.15 26.59 7.59
CA ALA A 301 -13.07 25.89 8.29
C ALA A 301 -11.73 26.12 7.57
N SER A 302 -10.62 26.19 8.30
CA SER A 302 -9.28 26.36 7.73
C SER A 302 -8.28 25.38 8.30
N VAL A 303 -7.45 24.82 7.42
CA VAL A 303 -6.40 23.87 7.78
C VAL A 303 -5.08 24.30 7.15
N ASP A 304 -4.02 24.30 7.95
CA ASP A 304 -2.68 24.60 7.47
C ASP A 304 -2.00 23.32 7.00
N ALA A 305 -1.70 23.25 5.69
CA ALA A 305 -1.17 22.08 5.02
C ALA A 305 0.19 22.39 4.36
N PRO A 306 1.22 21.55 4.56
CA PRO A 306 2.47 21.67 3.82
C PRO A 306 2.29 21.21 2.37
N ILE A 307 2.86 21.96 1.44
CA ILE A 307 2.81 21.69 0.00
C ILE A 307 3.81 20.60 -0.39
N TRP A 308 3.36 19.68 -1.25
CA TRP A 308 4.23 18.79 -2.02
C TRP A 308 3.90 18.87 -3.51
N ILE A 309 4.85 19.34 -4.30
CA ILE A 309 4.75 19.41 -5.76
C ILE A 309 4.86 17.99 -6.30
N LEU A 310 3.80 17.56 -6.98
CA LEU A 310 3.67 16.22 -7.55
C LEU A 310 3.43 16.32 -9.07
N PRO A 311 4.41 15.90 -9.89
CA PRO A 311 4.22 15.83 -11.34
C PRO A 311 3.03 14.95 -11.73
N GLY A 312 2.26 15.38 -12.74
CA GLY A 312 1.05 14.69 -13.20
C GLY A 312 -0.24 15.05 -12.46
N THR A 313 -0.19 15.91 -11.44
CA THR A 313 -1.40 16.46 -10.82
C THR A 313 -2.01 17.54 -11.71
N ALA A 314 -3.34 17.46 -11.92
CA ALA A 314 -4.08 18.40 -12.77
C ALA A 314 -3.96 19.86 -12.29
N GLU A 315 -3.97 20.79 -13.24
CA GLU A 315 -3.96 22.23 -12.97
C GLU A 315 -5.18 22.64 -12.14
N GLY A 316 -4.98 23.46 -11.10
CA GLY A 316 -6.05 23.90 -10.20
C GLY A 316 -6.53 22.85 -9.19
N VAL A 317 -6.02 21.61 -9.25
CA VAL A 317 -6.35 20.56 -8.29
C VAL A 317 -5.33 20.52 -7.14
N ILE A 318 -5.83 20.41 -5.92
CA ILE A 318 -5.05 20.20 -4.69
C ILE A 318 -5.53 18.90 -4.04
N GLY A 319 -4.70 17.85 -4.12
CA GLY A 319 -4.98 16.58 -3.45
C GLY A 319 -4.64 16.65 -1.96
N VAL A 320 -5.54 16.22 -1.08
CA VAL A 320 -5.29 16.12 0.37
C VAL A 320 -5.69 14.74 0.88
N GLN A 321 -4.94 14.24 1.86
CA GLN A 321 -5.09 12.88 2.37
C GLN A 321 -5.65 12.85 3.79
N LEU A 322 -6.63 11.96 4.01
CA LEU A 322 -7.20 11.64 5.31
C LEU A 322 -6.30 10.67 6.10
N GLY A 323 -6.62 10.50 7.39
CA GLY A 323 -5.97 9.54 8.27
C GLY A 323 -4.79 10.06 9.09
N TYR A 324 -4.49 11.35 8.96
CA TYR A 324 -3.46 12.07 9.71
C TYR A 324 -4.07 13.17 10.60
N GLY A 325 -3.25 13.83 11.41
CA GLY A 325 -3.71 14.91 12.30
C GLY A 325 -4.44 14.43 13.55
N ARG A 326 -4.41 13.13 13.84
CA ARG A 326 -5.03 12.53 15.02
C ARG A 326 -4.40 13.03 16.32
N THR A 327 -5.25 13.46 17.24
CA THR A 327 -4.85 13.99 18.56
C THR A 327 -4.74 12.88 19.61
N LYS A 328 -5.32 11.70 19.34
CA LYS A 328 -5.32 10.51 20.20
C LYS A 328 -5.09 9.23 19.42
N ALA A 329 -4.16 9.23 18.46
CA ALA A 329 -3.78 8.00 17.77
C ALA A 329 -2.96 7.06 18.66
N GLY A 330 -2.18 7.60 19.59
CA GLY A 330 -1.23 6.84 20.42
C GLY A 330 0.20 7.34 20.23
N ILE A 331 1.19 6.51 20.57
CA ILE A 331 2.59 6.93 20.58
C ILE A 331 3.21 7.13 19.19
N VAL A 332 2.58 6.63 18.12
CA VAL A 332 3.09 6.76 16.75
C VAL A 332 2.43 7.94 16.05
N GLY A 333 1.09 7.93 15.93
CA GLY A 333 0.34 8.97 15.22
C GLY A 333 0.16 10.29 16.00
N THR A 334 0.53 10.31 17.29
CA THR A 334 0.54 11.51 18.14
C THR A 334 1.87 11.59 18.92
N TRP A 335 2.95 11.90 18.21
CA TRP A 335 4.30 11.94 18.76
C TRP A 335 4.52 13.14 19.70
N ASN A 336 4.98 12.87 20.94
CA ASN A 336 5.20 13.90 21.98
C ASN A 336 3.98 14.82 22.21
N GLY A 337 2.77 14.25 22.10
CA GLY A 337 1.52 15.00 22.26
C GLY A 337 1.17 15.93 21.09
N GLN A 338 1.91 15.84 19.97
CA GLN A 338 1.61 16.55 18.73
C GLN A 338 1.12 15.56 17.67
N PRO A 339 0.04 15.89 16.95
CA PRO A 339 -0.40 15.09 15.81
C PRO A 339 0.69 14.97 14.74
N VAL A 340 0.74 13.81 14.12
CA VAL A 340 1.55 13.56 12.94
C VAL A 340 0.74 13.94 11.69
N GLY A 341 1.32 14.75 10.80
CA GLY A 341 0.59 15.39 9.69
C GLY A 341 -0.46 16.42 10.15
N PHE A 342 -1.43 16.71 9.29
CA PHE A 342 -2.56 17.61 9.56
C PHE A 342 -3.90 16.89 9.37
N ASP A 343 -4.95 17.38 10.02
CA ASP A 343 -6.29 16.79 9.95
C ASP A 343 -7.06 17.31 8.74
N ALA A 344 -7.17 16.49 7.70
CA ALA A 344 -7.92 16.81 6.50
C ALA A 344 -9.45 16.55 6.63
N TYR A 345 -9.93 15.89 7.68
CA TYR A 345 -11.37 15.75 7.91
C TYR A 345 -12.05 17.09 8.18
N ALA A 346 -11.30 18.06 8.73
CA ALA A 346 -11.76 19.43 8.92
C ALA A 346 -12.12 20.17 7.61
N LEU A 347 -11.70 19.64 6.44
CA LEU A 347 -12.04 20.18 5.12
C LEU A 347 -13.22 19.45 4.46
N ARG A 348 -13.72 18.36 5.05
CA ARG A 348 -14.87 17.60 4.54
C ARG A 348 -16.17 18.21 5.04
N THR A 349 -17.16 18.25 4.17
CA THR A 349 -18.53 18.64 4.50
C THR A 349 -19.50 17.48 4.23
N SER A 350 -20.64 17.46 4.91
CA SER A 350 -21.67 16.43 4.72
C SER A 350 -22.26 16.41 3.30
N THR A 351 -22.20 17.55 2.59
CA THR A 351 -22.72 17.69 1.22
C THR A 351 -21.70 17.35 0.13
N SER A 352 -20.41 17.57 0.40
CA SER A 352 -19.33 17.31 -0.55
C SER A 352 -18.15 16.66 0.20
N PRO A 353 -18.20 15.33 0.40
CA PRO A 353 -17.26 14.63 1.29
C PRO A 353 -15.89 14.34 0.65
N ASN A 354 -15.81 14.29 -0.68
CA ASN A 354 -14.61 13.85 -1.41
C ASN A 354 -14.04 14.93 -2.35
N PHE A 355 -14.83 15.95 -2.67
CA PHE A 355 -14.43 17.10 -3.47
C PHE A 355 -14.92 18.37 -2.79
N ALA A 356 -14.12 19.44 -2.83
CA ALA A 356 -14.58 20.74 -2.34
C ALA A 356 -13.95 21.86 -3.16
N THR A 357 -14.72 22.90 -3.46
CA THR A 357 -14.13 24.14 -3.98
C THR A 357 -13.48 24.90 -2.83
N ALA A 358 -12.21 25.24 -2.94
CA ALA A 358 -11.54 26.04 -1.93
C ALA A 358 -12.05 27.50 -1.97
N GLU A 359 -12.48 28.01 -0.82
CA GLU A 359 -12.87 29.42 -0.65
C GLU A 359 -11.63 30.33 -0.66
N ALA A 360 -10.51 29.83 -0.12
CA ALA A 360 -9.22 30.50 -0.13
C ALA A 360 -8.06 29.50 -0.06
N VAL A 361 -6.96 29.84 -0.74
CA VAL A 361 -5.66 29.17 -0.62
C VAL A 361 -4.62 30.25 -0.36
N THR A 362 -4.14 30.36 0.88
CA THR A 362 -3.29 31.48 1.30
C THR A 362 -1.94 31.00 1.81
N LYS A 363 -0.84 31.53 1.27
CA LYS A 363 0.50 31.24 1.76
C LYS A 363 0.69 31.82 3.17
N THR A 364 1.11 30.99 4.13
CA THR A 364 1.27 31.40 5.53
C THR A 364 2.64 32.04 5.83
N GLY A 365 3.62 31.84 4.94
CA GLY A 365 5.02 32.21 5.15
C GLY A 365 5.81 31.22 6.02
N ARG A 366 5.18 30.19 6.58
CA ARG A 366 5.84 29.11 7.33
C ARG A 366 6.32 28.00 6.38
N THR A 367 7.30 27.23 6.86
CA THR A 367 7.80 26.02 6.20
C THR A 367 7.75 24.83 7.14
N TYR A 368 7.54 23.64 6.61
CA TYR A 368 7.45 22.38 7.35
C TYR A 368 8.29 21.28 6.67
N PRO A 369 9.15 20.58 7.40
CA PRO A 369 9.96 19.51 6.82
C PRO A 369 9.11 18.24 6.59
N LEU A 370 9.10 17.77 5.34
CA LEU A 370 8.47 16.53 4.91
C LEU A 370 9.54 15.46 4.63
N ALA A 371 9.39 14.28 5.23
CA ALA A 371 10.38 13.21 5.12
C ALA A 371 10.12 12.35 3.87
N SER A 372 11.03 12.37 2.89
CA SER A 372 10.96 11.56 1.67
C SER A 372 12.06 10.51 1.63
N THR A 373 11.71 9.28 1.25
CA THR A 373 12.67 8.16 1.19
C THR A 373 13.44 8.08 -0.12
N GLN A 374 13.17 8.94 -1.10
CA GLN A 374 13.83 8.88 -2.42
C GLN A 374 14.74 10.09 -2.68
N ASP A 375 14.34 11.29 -2.28
CA ASP A 375 15.01 12.52 -2.72
C ASP A 375 16.44 12.69 -2.18
N HIS A 376 16.80 12.01 -1.08
CA HIS A 376 18.16 12.02 -0.53
C HIS A 376 19.18 11.21 -1.36
N HIS A 377 18.70 10.40 -2.31
CA HIS A 377 19.48 9.65 -3.30
C HIS A 377 19.01 9.91 -4.73
N ALA A 378 18.40 11.08 -4.98
CA ALA A 378 17.89 11.46 -6.28
C ALA A 378 18.94 11.27 -7.39
N ILE A 379 18.53 10.59 -8.47
CA ILE A 379 19.39 10.32 -9.63
C ILE A 379 19.53 11.59 -10.48
N ASP A 380 18.46 12.37 -10.57
CA ASP A 380 18.47 13.71 -11.16
C ASP A 380 18.55 14.77 -10.05
N LEU A 381 19.52 15.67 -10.14
CA LEU A 381 19.75 16.73 -9.15
C LEU A 381 19.34 18.12 -9.67
N GLN A 382 18.69 18.20 -10.84
CA GLN A 382 18.12 19.47 -11.29
C GLN A 382 17.08 19.95 -10.26
N ASN A 383 17.28 21.13 -9.69
CA ASN A 383 16.41 21.74 -8.67
C ASN A 383 16.18 20.92 -7.38
N GLN A 384 17.18 20.15 -6.94
CA GLN A 384 17.20 19.44 -5.64
C GLN A 384 16.09 18.38 -5.43
N THR A 385 15.40 17.95 -6.51
CA THR A 385 14.30 16.96 -6.44
C THR A 385 14.30 16.08 -7.68
N ASP A 386 13.91 14.80 -7.53
CA ASP A 386 13.75 13.85 -8.65
C ASP A 386 12.36 14.06 -9.31
N LEU A 387 12.12 15.28 -9.79
CA LEU A 387 10.87 15.64 -10.48
C LEU A 387 10.87 15.21 -11.94
N ALA A 388 12.05 15.18 -12.58
CA ALA A 388 12.26 14.64 -13.92
C ALA A 388 13.34 13.56 -13.83
N SER A 389 13.03 12.32 -14.19
CA SER A 389 13.96 11.20 -14.04
C SER A 389 14.84 10.99 -15.29
N THR A 390 15.27 12.10 -15.90
CA THR A 390 16.02 12.13 -17.16
C THR A 390 17.31 11.31 -17.10
N GLU A 391 18.03 11.40 -15.99
CA GLU A 391 19.27 10.64 -15.78
C GLU A 391 19.01 9.13 -15.59
N ALA A 392 17.85 8.75 -15.06
CA ALA A 392 17.46 7.34 -14.95
C ALA A 392 17.15 6.74 -16.32
N GLU A 393 16.52 7.50 -17.23
CA GLU A 393 16.27 7.10 -18.62
C GLU A 393 17.59 6.94 -19.39
N LYS A 394 18.48 7.95 -19.33
CA LYS A 394 19.79 7.91 -20.03
C LYS A 394 20.68 6.74 -19.60
N ARG A 395 20.53 6.29 -18.35
CA ARG A 395 21.32 5.19 -17.77
C ARG A 395 20.58 3.86 -17.82
N HIS A 396 19.44 3.78 -18.50
CA HIS A 396 18.65 2.57 -18.67
C HIS A 396 18.29 1.89 -17.33
N ILE A 397 18.03 2.68 -16.28
CA ILE A 397 17.69 2.19 -14.94
C ILE A 397 16.28 1.59 -14.94
N ALA A 398 15.29 2.40 -15.32
CA ALA A 398 13.91 1.99 -15.54
C ALA A 398 13.59 2.16 -17.02
N GLN A 399 13.38 1.03 -17.70
CA GLN A 399 13.16 1.01 -19.14
C GLN A 399 11.69 0.76 -19.45
N ALA A 400 11.14 1.58 -20.33
CA ALA A 400 9.81 1.41 -20.88
C ALA A 400 9.82 1.68 -22.39
N TYR A 401 9.15 0.82 -23.15
CA TYR A 401 8.97 0.98 -24.60
C TYR A 401 7.50 0.79 -24.92
N THR A 402 7.09 1.29 -26.08
CA THR A 402 5.76 1.03 -26.62
C THR A 402 5.67 -0.39 -27.19
N LEU A 403 4.46 -0.93 -27.28
CA LEU A 403 4.21 -2.24 -27.86
C LEU A 403 4.63 -2.30 -29.33
N ASP A 404 4.47 -1.20 -30.08
CA ASP A 404 4.87 -1.14 -31.49
C ASP A 404 6.39 -1.09 -31.65
N GLU A 405 7.11 -0.36 -30.77
CA GLU A 405 8.58 -0.42 -30.74
C GLU A 405 9.08 -1.84 -30.44
N TYR A 406 8.46 -2.52 -29.47
CA TYR A 406 8.80 -3.91 -29.15
C TYR A 406 8.49 -4.87 -30.31
N ARG A 407 7.37 -4.70 -31.01
CA ARG A 407 7.05 -5.50 -32.20
C ARG A 407 8.04 -5.27 -33.35
N ALA A 408 8.49 -4.04 -33.52
CA ALA A 408 9.49 -3.68 -34.52
C ALA A 408 10.89 -4.23 -34.16
N ASN A 409 11.23 -4.23 -32.87
CA ASN A 409 12.48 -4.77 -32.35
C ASN A 409 12.27 -5.51 -31.01
N PRO A 410 12.07 -6.84 -31.04
CA PRO A 410 11.86 -7.62 -29.82
C PRO A 410 13.04 -7.57 -28.84
N ASN A 411 14.26 -7.28 -29.32
CA ASN A 411 15.48 -7.26 -28.51
C ASN A 411 15.82 -5.86 -27.95
N VAL A 412 14.91 -4.89 -28.08
CA VAL A 412 15.14 -3.48 -27.69
C VAL A 412 15.68 -3.27 -26.27
N MET A 413 15.35 -4.15 -25.32
CA MET A 413 15.85 -4.08 -23.93
C MET A 413 17.29 -4.60 -23.75
N THR A 414 17.80 -5.33 -24.74
CA THR A 414 19.12 -5.99 -24.73
C THR A 414 20.13 -5.38 -25.70
N ASP A 415 19.70 -4.46 -26.57
CA ASP A 415 20.56 -3.77 -27.54
C ASP A 415 21.70 -2.97 -26.90
N HIS A 416 21.55 -2.62 -25.62
CA HIS A 416 22.55 -1.89 -24.84
C HIS A 416 23.44 -2.80 -23.98
N GLN A 417 23.42 -4.12 -24.18
CA GLN A 417 24.31 -5.02 -23.45
C GLN A 417 25.76 -4.82 -23.90
N HIS A 418 26.63 -4.53 -22.93
CA HIS A 418 28.05 -4.40 -23.14
C HIS A 418 28.76 -5.75 -23.03
N GLU A 419 29.78 -5.98 -23.86
CA GLU A 419 30.70 -7.08 -23.63
C GLU A 419 31.47 -6.81 -22.34
N VAL A 420 31.31 -7.71 -21.36
CA VAL A 420 31.85 -7.48 -20.02
C VAL A 420 33.14 -8.28 -19.83
N PHE A 421 34.26 -7.57 -19.70
CA PHE A 421 35.55 -8.18 -19.38
C PHE A 421 35.73 -8.34 -17.86
N THR A 422 36.09 -9.54 -17.41
CA THR A 422 36.42 -9.85 -16.00
C THR A 422 37.84 -10.36 -15.87
N LEU A 423 38.59 -9.84 -14.89
CA LEU A 423 39.88 -10.37 -14.47
C LEU A 423 39.74 -11.63 -13.60
N TYR A 424 38.55 -11.86 -13.03
CA TYR A 424 38.26 -13.00 -12.17
C TYR A 424 37.66 -14.16 -12.98
N PRO A 425 38.00 -15.42 -12.64
CA PRO A 425 37.33 -16.58 -13.23
C PRO A 425 35.85 -16.58 -12.83
N ALA A 426 34.99 -17.08 -13.73
CA ALA A 426 33.59 -17.30 -13.43
C ALA A 426 33.44 -18.31 -12.29
N ARG A 427 32.69 -17.94 -11.24
CA ARG A 427 32.33 -18.88 -10.18
C ARG A 427 31.28 -19.85 -10.71
N GLN A 428 31.43 -21.13 -10.40
CA GLN A 428 30.44 -22.14 -10.74
C GLN A 428 29.56 -22.43 -9.53
N TYR A 429 28.25 -22.33 -9.72
CA TYR A 429 27.24 -22.67 -8.73
C TYR A 429 26.56 -23.96 -9.20
N THR A 430 27.01 -25.11 -8.70
CA THR A 430 26.58 -26.44 -9.19
C THR A 430 25.37 -27.01 -8.44
N GLY A 431 25.05 -26.47 -7.25
CA GLY A 431 23.86 -26.82 -6.47
C GLY A 431 22.66 -25.94 -6.83
N TYR A 432 21.94 -25.44 -5.83
CA TYR A 432 20.97 -24.37 -6.04
C TYR A 432 21.67 -23.07 -6.41
N ALA A 433 21.09 -22.30 -7.33
CA ALA A 433 21.55 -20.97 -7.70
C ALA A 433 20.39 -19.99 -7.55
N TRP A 434 20.21 -19.43 -6.35
CA TRP A 434 19.06 -18.56 -6.08
C TRP A 434 19.11 -17.26 -6.88
N GLY A 435 17.99 -16.90 -7.52
CA GLY A 435 17.84 -15.67 -8.28
C GLY A 435 16.41 -15.13 -8.23
N MET A 436 16.23 -13.91 -8.72
CA MET A 436 14.95 -13.20 -8.72
C MET A 436 14.71 -12.53 -10.07
N SER A 437 13.47 -12.47 -10.51
CA SER A 437 13.04 -11.67 -11.66
C SER A 437 11.85 -10.81 -11.26
N ILE A 438 11.92 -9.52 -11.53
CA ILE A 438 10.89 -8.53 -11.18
C ILE A 438 10.27 -7.96 -12.46
N ASP A 439 8.98 -8.18 -12.66
CA ASP A 439 8.22 -7.65 -13.78
C ASP A 439 7.76 -6.21 -13.49
N LEU A 440 8.34 -5.23 -14.19
CA LEU A 440 7.95 -3.83 -14.04
C LEU A 440 6.64 -3.51 -14.73
N ASN A 441 6.20 -4.36 -15.67
CA ASN A 441 4.96 -4.16 -16.41
C ASN A 441 3.72 -4.37 -15.54
N THR A 442 3.79 -5.27 -14.55
CA THR A 442 2.70 -5.56 -13.61
C THR A 442 2.89 -4.91 -12.24
N CYS A 443 4.02 -4.25 -11.99
CA CYS A 443 4.28 -3.58 -10.73
C CYS A 443 3.50 -2.26 -10.61
N THR A 444 2.50 -2.23 -9.73
CA THR A 444 1.67 -1.03 -9.47
C THR A 444 2.25 -0.11 -8.39
N GLY A 445 3.39 -0.47 -7.77
CA GLY A 445 3.95 0.30 -6.67
C GLY A 445 3.20 0.20 -5.34
N CYS A 446 2.35 -0.81 -5.15
CA CYS A 446 1.47 -0.99 -3.98
C CYS A 446 2.16 -1.11 -2.61
N ASN A 447 3.50 -1.17 -2.54
CA ASN A 447 4.30 -1.30 -1.31
C ASN A 447 4.06 -2.56 -0.45
N ALA A 448 3.18 -3.48 -0.84
CA ALA A 448 2.95 -4.74 -0.11
C ALA A 448 4.26 -5.53 0.10
N CYS A 449 5.14 -5.55 -0.91
CA CYS A 449 6.45 -6.20 -0.81
C CYS A 449 7.40 -5.54 0.21
N VAL A 450 7.28 -4.23 0.45
CA VAL A 450 8.05 -3.50 1.46
C VAL A 450 7.58 -3.90 2.85
N MET A 451 6.26 -3.89 3.08
CA MET A 451 5.68 -4.28 4.36
C MET A 451 5.94 -5.74 4.68
N ALA A 452 5.76 -6.64 3.71
CA ALA A 452 6.07 -8.06 3.89
C ALA A 452 7.55 -8.28 4.23
N CYS A 453 8.47 -7.53 3.62
CA CYS A 453 9.88 -7.62 3.96
C CYS A 453 10.17 -7.10 5.38
N ASN A 454 9.53 -5.99 5.77
CA ASN A 454 9.64 -5.40 7.10
C ASN A 454 9.15 -6.35 8.21
N THR A 455 7.99 -6.96 8.03
CA THR A 455 7.38 -7.89 8.99
C THR A 455 8.19 -9.18 9.08
N GLU A 456 8.43 -9.84 7.93
CA GLU A 456 9.15 -11.11 7.84
C GLU A 456 10.56 -11.03 8.42
N ASN A 457 11.28 -9.95 8.10
CA ASN A 457 12.70 -9.83 8.43
C ASN A 457 12.94 -9.00 9.69
N SER A 458 11.92 -8.81 10.54
CA SER A 458 12.03 -8.09 11.81
C SER A 458 12.72 -6.73 11.66
N ILE A 459 12.41 -5.99 10.59
CA ILE A 459 13.03 -4.70 10.32
C ILE A 459 12.47 -3.65 11.30
N ALA A 460 13.35 -2.78 11.77
CA ALA A 460 12.99 -1.76 12.76
C ALA A 460 12.30 -0.57 12.10
N VAL A 461 11.36 0.05 12.81
CA VAL A 461 10.75 1.31 12.38
C VAL A 461 11.68 2.47 12.69
N VAL A 462 11.85 3.41 11.75
CA VAL A 462 12.64 4.63 11.91
C VAL A 462 11.76 5.87 11.94
N GLY A 463 11.93 6.69 12.98
CA GLY A 463 11.19 7.94 13.15
C GLY A 463 11.51 9.00 12.09
N LYS A 464 10.55 9.90 11.85
CA LYS A 464 10.59 11.00 10.86
C LYS A 464 11.92 11.75 10.81
N GLU A 465 12.48 12.13 11.96
CA GLU A 465 13.74 12.88 12.04
C GLU A 465 14.94 12.16 11.42
N GLU A 466 14.96 10.82 11.54
CA GLU A 466 16.04 10.00 11.01
C GLU A 466 15.78 9.63 9.54
N VAL A 467 14.51 9.51 9.12
CA VAL A 467 14.15 9.40 7.70
C VAL A 467 14.52 10.68 6.93
N LEU A 468 14.33 11.87 7.50
CA LEU A 468 14.82 13.14 6.95
C LEU A 468 16.34 13.15 6.73
N ARG A 469 17.09 12.29 7.42
CA ARG A 469 18.54 12.13 7.29
C ARG A 469 18.94 11.00 6.32
N GLY A 470 17.99 10.39 5.61
CA GLY A 470 18.22 9.26 4.69
C GLY A 470 18.62 7.98 5.41
N ARG A 471 17.94 7.65 6.52
CA ARG A 471 18.28 6.51 7.39
C ARG A 471 17.12 5.54 7.58
N GLU A 472 16.11 5.58 6.71
CA GLU A 472 14.99 4.66 6.71
C GLU A 472 15.47 3.20 6.57
N MET A 473 14.79 2.27 7.24
CA MET A 473 15.17 0.87 7.23
C MET A 473 14.20 0.07 6.36
N HIS A 474 14.42 0.11 5.05
CA HIS A 474 13.72 -0.72 4.07
C HIS A 474 14.71 -1.52 3.23
N TRP A 475 14.58 -2.85 3.23
CA TRP A 475 15.49 -3.75 2.49
C TRP A 475 15.13 -3.92 1.02
N ILE A 476 13.85 -3.72 0.72
CA ILE A 476 13.30 -3.51 -0.61
C ILE A 476 12.59 -2.16 -0.56
N ARG A 477 12.92 -1.28 -1.50
CA ARG A 477 12.21 -0.01 -1.70
C ARG A 477 11.57 -0.04 -3.08
N ILE A 478 10.54 0.79 -3.30
CA ILE A 478 9.99 0.98 -4.64
C ILE A 478 10.40 2.37 -5.08
N ASP A 479 11.27 2.47 -6.07
CA ASP A 479 11.64 3.74 -6.67
C ASP A 479 10.55 4.15 -7.68
N ARG A 480 10.22 5.45 -7.75
CA ARG A 480 9.37 6.01 -8.80
C ARG A 480 10.22 6.80 -9.79
N TYR A 481 9.92 6.73 -11.06
CA TYR A 481 10.57 7.56 -12.08
C TYR A 481 9.53 8.28 -12.92
N PHE A 482 9.62 9.60 -12.97
CA PHE A 482 8.81 10.44 -13.85
C PHE A 482 9.54 10.61 -15.18
N THR A 483 8.95 10.07 -16.25
CA THR A 483 9.54 9.90 -17.59
C THR A 483 8.71 10.64 -18.63
N GLY A 484 9.27 10.87 -19.82
CA GLY A 484 8.57 11.54 -20.92
C GLY A 484 8.71 13.07 -20.95
N LYS A 485 7.93 13.72 -21.84
CA LYS A 485 8.08 15.14 -22.18
C LYS A 485 7.17 16.02 -21.31
N GLY A 486 7.71 16.53 -20.20
CA GLY A 486 7.05 17.54 -19.36
C GLY A 486 6.55 16.99 -18.01
N LEU A 487 6.31 17.91 -17.07
CA LEU A 487 5.97 17.58 -15.68
C LEU A 487 4.46 17.65 -15.38
N ASP A 488 3.66 18.25 -16.26
CA ASP A 488 2.21 18.32 -16.09
C ASP A 488 1.51 17.00 -16.46
N ASN A 489 2.09 16.21 -17.35
CA ASN A 489 1.59 14.89 -17.74
C ASN A 489 2.74 13.88 -17.96
N PRO A 490 3.54 13.58 -16.92
CA PRO A 490 4.64 12.64 -17.03
C PRO A 490 4.11 11.20 -17.05
N GLN A 491 4.90 10.32 -17.64
CA GLN A 491 4.74 8.88 -17.45
C GLN A 491 5.42 8.47 -16.14
N MET A 492 4.93 7.43 -15.47
CA MET A 492 5.53 6.93 -14.23
C MET A 492 5.91 5.46 -14.35
N ILE A 493 7.10 5.10 -13.87
CA ILE A 493 7.56 3.71 -13.75
C ILE A 493 7.86 3.43 -12.29
N HIS A 494 7.36 2.29 -11.79
CA HIS A 494 7.72 1.76 -10.49
C HIS A 494 8.80 0.70 -10.63
N GLN A 495 9.86 0.79 -9.82
CA GLN A 495 10.93 -0.20 -9.81
C GLN A 495 11.24 -0.64 -8.38
N PRO A 496 10.79 -1.84 -7.97
CA PRO A 496 11.22 -2.43 -6.71
C PRO A 496 12.73 -2.73 -6.72
N LEU A 497 13.48 -2.10 -5.83
CA LEU A 497 14.91 -2.21 -5.72
C LEU A 497 15.31 -2.77 -4.35
N ALA A 498 15.91 -3.95 -4.38
CA ALA A 498 16.47 -4.65 -3.22
C ALA A 498 17.94 -5.01 -3.47
N CYS A 499 18.56 -5.74 -2.53
CA CYS A 499 19.86 -6.36 -2.81
C CYS A 499 19.77 -7.24 -4.06
N GLN A 500 20.67 -7.00 -5.00
CA GLN A 500 20.73 -7.72 -6.28
C GLN A 500 21.51 -9.04 -6.19
N HIS A 501 22.06 -9.38 -5.00
CA HIS A 501 22.90 -10.56 -4.77
C HIS A 501 23.97 -10.74 -5.87
N CYS A 502 24.66 -9.64 -6.19
CA CYS A 502 25.71 -9.55 -7.21
C CYS A 502 26.78 -10.62 -7.01
N GLU A 503 27.11 -11.43 -8.01
CA GLU A 503 28.15 -12.46 -7.87
C GLU A 503 29.54 -11.84 -7.71
N ASN A 504 29.82 -10.80 -8.49
CA ASN A 504 30.97 -9.92 -8.31
C ASN A 504 30.62 -8.79 -7.33
N ALA A 505 30.27 -9.12 -6.09
CA ALA A 505 29.79 -8.12 -5.13
C ALA A 505 30.87 -7.12 -4.71
N PRO A 506 30.76 -5.84 -5.10
CA PRO A 506 31.72 -4.81 -4.66
C PRO A 506 31.59 -4.54 -3.16
N CYS A 507 30.42 -4.81 -2.57
CA CYS A 507 30.18 -4.63 -1.15
C CYS A 507 30.90 -5.66 -0.26
N GLU A 508 31.37 -6.79 -0.79
CA GLU A 508 32.09 -7.81 -0.03
C GLU A 508 33.55 -7.48 0.17
N VAL A 509 34.25 -7.15 -0.92
CA VAL A 509 35.70 -6.93 -0.95
C VAL A 509 36.15 -5.76 -0.06
N VAL A 510 35.21 -4.86 0.30
CA VAL A 510 35.47 -3.70 1.18
C VAL A 510 35.16 -3.96 2.66
N CYS A 511 34.69 -5.14 3.02
CA CYS A 511 34.40 -5.48 4.41
C CYS A 511 35.67 -5.98 5.12
N PRO A 512 36.27 -5.22 6.06
CA PRO A 512 37.56 -5.58 6.66
C PRO A 512 37.49 -6.80 7.59
N VAL A 513 36.29 -7.22 7.98
CA VAL A 513 36.06 -8.29 8.96
C VAL A 513 35.35 -9.51 8.38
N GLY A 514 35.07 -9.52 7.07
CA GLY A 514 34.37 -10.62 6.42
C GLY A 514 32.93 -10.81 6.91
N ALA A 515 32.23 -9.71 7.27
CA ALA A 515 30.83 -9.76 7.69
C ALA A 515 29.85 -9.90 6.51
N THR A 516 30.33 -9.78 5.28
CA THR A 516 29.56 -10.02 4.08
C THR A 516 30.35 -10.93 3.15
N VAL A 517 29.78 -12.07 2.79
CA VAL A 517 30.44 -13.14 2.03
C VAL A 517 29.42 -13.87 1.16
N HIS A 518 29.86 -14.41 0.02
CA HIS A 518 29.02 -15.31 -0.76
C HIS A 518 29.03 -16.74 -0.19
N ASP A 519 27.89 -17.43 -0.33
CA ASP A 519 27.85 -18.89 -0.20
C ASP A 519 27.96 -19.61 -1.55
N SER A 520 27.91 -20.94 -1.48
CA SER A 520 27.92 -21.84 -2.63
C SER A 520 26.63 -21.85 -3.44
N GLU A 521 25.57 -21.18 -2.97
CA GLU A 521 24.28 -21.05 -3.67
C GLU A 521 24.17 -19.69 -4.39
N GLY A 522 25.20 -18.84 -4.21
CA GLY A 522 25.32 -17.51 -4.79
C GLY A 522 24.52 -16.44 -4.07
N LEU A 523 24.11 -16.68 -2.83
CA LEU A 523 23.59 -15.62 -1.98
C LEU A 523 24.74 -14.80 -1.42
N ASN A 524 24.58 -13.48 -1.47
CA ASN A 524 25.37 -12.60 -0.65
C ASN A 524 24.87 -12.68 0.80
N ASN A 525 25.66 -13.23 1.73
CA ASN A 525 25.27 -13.39 3.13
C ASN A 525 25.77 -12.23 3.97
N MET A 526 24.85 -11.52 4.62
CA MET A 526 25.16 -10.47 5.61
C MET A 526 25.12 -11.09 7.01
N VAL A 527 26.28 -11.27 7.60
CA VAL A 527 26.44 -11.87 8.92
C VAL A 527 26.44 -10.76 9.98
N TYR A 528 25.28 -10.50 10.56
CA TYR A 528 25.01 -9.34 11.42
C TYR A 528 25.96 -9.21 12.61
N ASN A 529 26.22 -10.31 13.32
CA ASN A 529 27.08 -10.33 14.52
C ASN A 529 28.57 -10.10 14.24
N ARG A 530 29.01 -10.23 12.97
CA ARG A 530 30.40 -9.97 12.56
C ARG A 530 30.60 -8.51 12.14
N CYS A 531 29.53 -7.77 11.87
CA CYS A 531 29.61 -6.40 11.39
C CYS A 531 30.13 -5.47 12.49
N VAL A 532 31.24 -4.77 12.22
CA VAL A 532 31.82 -3.76 13.13
C VAL A 532 31.44 -2.32 12.76
N GLY A 533 30.49 -2.14 11.83
CA GLY A 533 29.87 -0.85 11.54
C GLY A 533 30.72 0.17 10.75
N THR A 534 31.68 -0.27 9.95
CA THR A 534 32.48 0.64 9.10
C THR A 534 31.69 1.35 8.00
N LYS A 535 30.53 0.78 7.61
CA LYS A 535 29.61 1.27 6.56
C LYS A 535 30.16 1.28 5.13
N TYR A 536 31.41 0.89 4.90
CA TYR A 536 32.03 0.95 3.57
C TYR A 536 31.30 0.06 2.53
N CYS A 537 30.73 -1.06 2.97
CA CYS A 537 29.91 -1.92 2.12
C CYS A 537 28.68 -1.22 1.51
N SER A 538 28.13 -0.17 2.16
CA SER A 538 27.05 0.64 1.58
C SER A 538 27.58 1.60 0.52
N ASN A 539 28.70 2.29 0.79
CA ASN A 539 29.30 3.21 -0.17
C ASN A 539 29.65 2.50 -1.49
N ASN A 540 30.25 1.30 -1.40
CA ASN A 540 30.66 0.54 -2.57
C ASN A 540 29.52 -0.24 -3.24
N CYS A 541 28.34 -0.34 -2.60
CA CYS A 541 27.16 -0.91 -3.24
C CYS A 541 26.59 0.12 -4.23
N PRO A 542 26.54 -0.19 -5.54
CA PRO A 542 26.09 0.78 -6.54
C PRO A 542 24.59 1.11 -6.39
N PHE A 543 23.80 0.15 -5.92
CA PHE A 543 22.35 0.29 -5.70
C PHE A 543 21.95 1.00 -4.41
N LYS A 544 22.91 1.23 -3.49
CA LYS A 544 22.65 1.78 -2.14
C LYS A 544 21.47 1.06 -1.46
N VAL A 545 21.53 -0.27 -1.39
CA VAL A 545 20.49 -1.16 -0.78
C VAL A 545 20.94 -1.80 0.53
N ARG A 546 22.09 -1.35 1.05
CA ARG A 546 22.60 -1.71 2.37
C ARG A 546 22.11 -0.65 3.36
N ARG A 547 21.38 -1.07 4.39
CA ARG A 547 20.75 -0.19 5.39
C ARG A 547 21.44 -0.32 6.73
N PHE A 548 21.75 0.79 7.38
CA PHE A 548 22.60 0.79 8.57
C PHE A 548 21.82 1.18 9.81
N ASN A 549 21.95 0.40 10.88
CA ASN A 549 21.41 0.78 12.19
C ASN A 549 22.27 1.88 12.82
N PHE A 550 22.03 3.14 12.47
CA PHE A 550 22.77 4.30 13.02
C PHE A 550 22.54 4.45 14.53
N LEU A 551 21.29 4.27 14.94
CA LEU A 551 20.85 4.26 16.32
C LEU A 551 20.34 2.87 16.68
N GLN A 552 19.96 2.71 17.94
CA GLN A 552 19.31 1.50 18.38
C GLN A 552 17.81 1.58 18.06
N TYR A 553 17.47 1.30 16.80
CA TYR A 553 16.09 1.41 16.30
C TYR A 553 15.16 0.34 16.91
N ASN A 554 15.71 -0.80 17.33
CA ASN A 554 14.95 -1.85 18.01
C ASN A 554 14.72 -1.58 19.52
N ASP A 555 15.40 -0.61 20.16
CA ASP A 555 15.21 -0.31 21.61
C ASP A 555 14.01 0.60 21.91
N MET A 556 13.20 0.97 20.91
CA MET A 556 11.87 1.54 21.21
C MET A 556 11.06 0.63 22.16
N LEU A 557 11.39 -0.68 22.19
CA LEU A 557 10.93 -1.68 23.16
C LEU A 557 11.23 -1.33 24.64
N TYR A 558 12.41 -0.75 24.94
CA TYR A 558 12.83 -0.46 26.32
C TYR A 558 12.47 0.95 26.78
N LYS A 559 12.28 1.90 25.85
CA LYS A 559 11.86 3.27 26.18
C LYS A 559 10.40 3.37 26.63
N PHE A 560 9.56 2.43 26.23
CA PHE A 560 8.11 2.48 26.44
C PHE A 560 7.54 1.22 27.12
N ASP A 561 8.39 0.34 27.67
CA ASP A 561 7.97 -0.92 28.34
C ASP A 561 7.04 -1.78 27.47
N MET A 562 7.36 -1.90 26.17
CA MET A 562 6.51 -2.55 25.16
C MET A 562 6.93 -3.99 24.91
N ASP A 563 6.89 -4.82 25.96
CA ASP A 563 7.23 -6.25 25.85
C ASP A 563 6.35 -7.02 24.84
N SER A 564 5.09 -6.57 24.65
CA SER A 564 4.16 -7.15 23.67
C SER A 564 4.68 -7.08 22.24
N LEU A 565 5.47 -6.06 21.88
CA LEU A 565 6.05 -5.93 20.54
C LEU A 565 7.16 -6.96 20.24
N LYS A 566 7.64 -7.72 21.23
CA LYS A 566 8.58 -8.83 20.96
C LYS A 566 7.90 -9.96 20.21
N MET A 567 6.59 -10.15 20.41
CA MET A 567 5.81 -11.25 19.83
C MET A 567 5.60 -11.11 18.32
N MET A 568 5.68 -9.90 17.78
CA MET A 568 5.57 -9.66 16.33
C MET A 568 6.85 -10.01 15.56
N ARG A 569 7.95 -10.31 16.25
CA ARG A 569 9.24 -10.56 15.60
C ARG A 569 9.32 -11.99 15.12
N ASN A 570 9.80 -12.16 13.89
CA ASN A 570 10.10 -13.49 13.35
C ASN A 570 11.24 -14.13 14.19
N PRO A 571 11.00 -15.31 14.81
CA PRO A 571 11.98 -15.97 15.66
C PRO A 571 13.21 -16.50 14.91
N ASP A 572 13.09 -16.71 13.59
CA ASP A 572 14.14 -17.26 12.74
C ASP A 572 15.03 -16.18 12.12
N VAL A 573 14.75 -14.91 12.41
CA VAL A 573 15.53 -13.77 11.94
C VAL A 573 16.15 -13.03 13.12
N THR A 574 17.48 -12.87 13.08
CA THR A 574 18.20 -12.08 14.09
C THR A 574 17.60 -10.68 14.17
N VAL A 575 17.24 -10.20 15.37
CA VAL A 575 16.90 -8.80 15.61
C VAL A 575 18.21 -8.02 15.77
N ARG A 576 18.42 -7.00 14.93
CA ARG A 576 19.72 -6.31 14.86
C ARG A 576 19.86 -5.23 15.93
N VAL A 577 21.10 -4.95 16.27
CA VAL A 577 21.47 -3.86 17.18
C VAL A 577 22.09 -2.69 16.41
N LYS A 578 22.23 -1.55 17.09
CA LYS A 578 23.00 -0.40 16.63
C LYS A 578 24.38 -0.82 16.12
N GLY A 579 24.81 -0.18 15.04
CA GLY A 579 26.15 -0.37 14.48
C GLY A 579 26.26 -1.50 13.46
N VAL A 580 25.14 -2.14 13.09
CA VAL A 580 25.11 -3.27 12.17
C VAL A 580 24.46 -2.89 10.84
N MET A 581 25.06 -3.35 9.74
CA MET A 581 24.51 -3.22 8.39
C MET A 581 23.50 -4.35 8.11
N GLU A 582 22.47 -4.02 7.35
CA GLU A 582 21.42 -4.92 6.88
C GLU A 582 21.26 -4.81 5.37
N LYS A 583 20.56 -5.79 4.80
CA LYS A 583 20.14 -5.81 3.39
C LYS A 583 19.10 -6.92 3.18
N CYS A 584 18.38 -6.88 2.06
CA CYS A 584 17.64 -8.04 1.57
C CYS A 584 18.56 -9.28 1.51
N THR A 585 18.10 -10.38 2.06
CA THR A 585 18.80 -11.68 2.12
C THR A 585 18.16 -12.73 1.22
N TYR A 586 17.24 -12.33 0.33
CA TYR A 586 16.30 -13.25 -0.34
C TYR A 586 15.55 -14.15 0.64
N CYS A 587 15.20 -13.62 1.81
CA CYS A 587 14.53 -14.35 2.88
C CYS A 587 15.24 -15.67 3.22
N VAL A 588 16.55 -15.60 3.47
CA VAL A 588 17.40 -16.78 3.74
C VAL A 588 16.86 -17.70 4.83
N GLN A 589 16.10 -17.18 5.79
CA GLN A 589 15.38 -17.97 6.79
C GLN A 589 14.39 -18.94 6.16
N ARG A 590 13.63 -18.53 5.13
CA ARG A 590 12.67 -19.38 4.40
C ARG A 590 13.39 -20.39 3.51
N ILE A 591 14.49 -19.98 2.86
CA ILE A 591 15.36 -20.90 2.11
C ILE A 591 15.85 -22.00 3.05
N ASN A 592 16.33 -21.63 4.23
CA ASN A 592 16.90 -22.55 5.21
C ASN A 592 15.85 -23.48 5.82
N GLU A 593 14.66 -22.96 6.13
CA GLU A 593 13.54 -23.74 6.67
C GLU A 593 13.13 -24.84 5.68
N VAL A 594 12.81 -24.47 4.44
CA VAL A 594 12.45 -25.42 3.38
C VAL A 594 13.59 -26.41 3.13
N ARG A 595 14.84 -25.94 3.09
CA ARG A 595 16.00 -26.84 2.95
C ARG A 595 16.08 -27.85 4.08
N GLN A 596 15.87 -27.44 5.33
CA GLN A 596 15.89 -28.36 6.48
C GLN A 596 14.76 -29.39 6.38
N ASP A 597 13.55 -28.96 6.00
CA ASP A 597 12.42 -29.88 5.81
C ASP A 597 12.66 -30.90 4.71
N LYS A 598 13.20 -30.45 3.57
CA LYS A 598 13.50 -31.32 2.43
C LYS A 598 14.66 -32.28 2.75
N GLU A 599 15.70 -31.84 3.44
CA GLU A 599 16.79 -32.71 3.87
C GLU A 599 16.34 -33.79 4.88
N ARG A 600 15.31 -33.53 5.70
CA ARG A 600 14.71 -34.56 6.58
C ARG A 600 14.06 -35.70 5.80
N LEU A 601 13.56 -35.43 4.60
CA LEU A 601 12.95 -36.44 3.71
C LEU A 601 14.00 -37.26 2.97
N ARG A 602 15.23 -36.75 2.80
CA ARG A 602 16.27 -37.36 1.97
C ARG A 602 16.58 -38.84 2.25
N PRO A 603 16.59 -39.32 3.51
CA PRO A 603 16.81 -40.74 3.79
C PRO A 603 15.67 -41.66 3.32
N THR A 604 14.43 -41.15 3.28
CA THR A 604 13.22 -41.94 3.00
C THR A 604 12.69 -41.73 1.59
N ASP A 605 12.87 -40.53 1.04
CA ASP A 605 12.39 -40.12 -0.28
C ASP A 605 13.34 -39.06 -0.87
N PRO A 606 14.40 -39.49 -1.60
CA PRO A 606 15.36 -38.59 -2.23
C PRO A 606 14.73 -37.67 -3.28
N GLU A 607 13.62 -38.05 -3.90
CA GLU A 607 12.95 -37.26 -4.93
C GLU A 607 12.10 -36.13 -4.32
N ALA A 608 11.41 -36.42 -3.22
CA ALA A 608 10.69 -35.42 -2.43
C ALA A 608 11.64 -34.46 -1.68
N ALA A 609 12.89 -34.87 -1.45
CA ALA A 609 13.94 -34.06 -0.81
C ALA A 609 14.56 -32.99 -1.73
N MET A 610 14.21 -32.95 -3.01
CA MET A 610 14.65 -31.87 -3.89
C MET A 610 13.77 -30.63 -3.66
N ILE A 611 14.40 -29.45 -3.58
CA ILE A 611 13.68 -28.18 -3.57
C ILE A 611 13.28 -27.86 -5.01
N ARG A 612 11.98 -27.76 -5.24
CA ARG A 612 11.33 -27.51 -6.53
C ARG A 612 10.91 -26.03 -6.63
N ASP A 613 10.59 -25.58 -7.84
CA ASP A 613 10.00 -24.26 -8.03
C ASP A 613 8.71 -24.12 -7.19
N GLY A 614 8.55 -22.97 -6.53
CA GLY A 614 7.44 -22.71 -5.62
C GLY A 614 7.57 -23.29 -4.20
N ASP A 615 8.53 -24.19 -3.91
CA ASP A 615 8.76 -24.66 -2.53
C ASP A 615 9.27 -23.51 -1.64
N VAL A 616 10.13 -22.64 -2.17
CA VAL A 616 10.61 -21.44 -1.48
C VAL A 616 9.94 -20.20 -2.05
N VAL A 617 9.04 -19.60 -1.28
CA VAL A 617 8.39 -18.33 -1.63
C VAL A 617 8.86 -17.23 -0.69
N THR A 618 9.54 -16.23 -1.25
CA THR A 618 10.01 -15.08 -0.46
C THR A 618 8.83 -14.21 0.00
N ALA A 619 8.98 -13.48 1.11
CA ALA A 619 7.89 -12.65 1.63
C ALA A 619 7.44 -11.57 0.62
N CYS A 620 8.36 -10.96 -0.11
CA CYS A 620 8.03 -9.97 -1.13
C CYS A 620 7.31 -10.58 -2.35
N GLN A 621 7.63 -11.82 -2.71
CA GLN A 621 6.91 -12.57 -3.74
C GLN A 621 5.50 -12.93 -3.28
N GLN A 622 5.37 -13.54 -2.10
CA GLN A 622 4.09 -13.99 -1.56
C GLN A 622 3.08 -12.84 -1.38
N ALA A 623 3.55 -11.65 -1.01
CA ALA A 623 2.69 -10.50 -0.78
C ALA A 623 2.39 -9.66 -2.03
N CYS A 624 3.00 -9.96 -3.18
CA CYS A 624 2.81 -9.16 -4.38
C CYS A 624 1.48 -9.54 -5.06
N PRO A 625 0.45 -8.66 -5.08
CA PRO A 625 -0.86 -9.02 -5.62
C PRO A 625 -0.88 -9.20 -7.15
N THR A 626 0.19 -8.80 -7.84
CA THR A 626 0.31 -8.85 -9.30
C THR A 626 1.35 -9.85 -9.79
N ASP A 627 1.89 -10.69 -8.90
CA ASP A 627 2.92 -11.69 -9.19
C ASP A 627 4.15 -11.14 -9.92
N ALA A 628 4.45 -9.85 -9.70
CA ALA A 628 5.56 -9.16 -10.34
C ALA A 628 6.91 -9.79 -9.96
N ILE A 629 7.06 -10.26 -8.72
CA ILE A 629 8.30 -10.85 -8.22
C ILE A 629 8.24 -12.37 -8.37
N SER A 630 9.22 -12.96 -9.04
CA SER A 630 9.44 -14.42 -9.08
C SER A 630 10.83 -14.72 -8.54
N PHE A 631 10.91 -15.64 -7.57
CA PHE A 631 12.16 -16.10 -6.96
C PHE A 631 12.25 -17.61 -7.10
N GLY A 632 13.45 -18.13 -7.32
CA GLY A 632 13.67 -19.56 -7.48
C GLY A 632 15.10 -19.94 -7.83
N ASN A 633 15.29 -21.21 -8.17
CA ASN A 633 16.58 -21.77 -8.56
C ASN A 633 16.86 -21.52 -10.05
N LEU A 634 17.90 -20.73 -10.36
CA LEU A 634 18.35 -20.44 -11.71
C LEU A 634 18.93 -21.65 -12.45
N ASN A 635 19.35 -22.68 -11.73
CA ASN A 635 19.82 -23.93 -12.34
C ASN A 635 18.67 -24.86 -12.74
N ASP A 636 17.45 -24.59 -12.30
CA ASP A 636 16.25 -25.26 -12.80
C ASP A 636 15.78 -24.55 -14.08
N PRO A 637 15.88 -25.20 -15.26
CA PRO A 637 15.49 -24.60 -16.52
C PRO A 637 13.98 -24.31 -16.61
N GLU A 638 13.14 -25.04 -15.87
CA GLU A 638 11.68 -24.92 -15.90
C GLU A 638 11.13 -23.93 -14.86
N ALA A 639 11.95 -23.52 -13.90
CA ALA A 639 11.53 -22.56 -12.88
C ALA A 639 11.08 -21.22 -13.48
N ALA A 640 10.03 -20.62 -12.91
CA ALA A 640 9.43 -19.39 -13.41
C ALA A 640 10.44 -18.24 -13.54
N VAL A 641 11.38 -18.13 -12.59
CA VAL A 641 12.45 -17.11 -12.62
C VAL A 641 13.39 -17.29 -13.82
N THR A 642 13.72 -18.54 -14.15
CA THR A 642 14.61 -18.87 -15.27
C THR A 642 13.93 -18.59 -16.60
N GLN A 643 12.63 -18.91 -16.72
CA GLN A 643 11.83 -18.59 -17.91
C GLN A 643 11.68 -17.08 -18.12
N ARG A 644 11.39 -16.31 -17.06
CA ARG A 644 11.29 -14.84 -17.14
C ARG A 644 12.62 -14.19 -17.56
N ARG A 645 13.76 -14.73 -17.11
CA ARG A 645 15.11 -14.26 -17.49
C ARG A 645 15.47 -14.47 -18.95
N LYS A 646 14.84 -15.43 -19.63
CA LYS A 646 15.05 -15.69 -21.06
C LYS A 646 14.22 -14.78 -21.96
N LEU A 647 13.25 -14.05 -21.40
CA LEU A 647 12.41 -13.17 -22.19
C LEU A 647 13.24 -12.02 -22.76
N PRO A 648 12.97 -11.57 -24.01
CA PRO A 648 13.68 -10.45 -24.63
C PRO A 648 13.55 -9.14 -23.84
N LEU A 649 12.54 -9.03 -22.96
CA LEU A 649 12.33 -7.89 -22.09
C LEU A 649 13.23 -7.87 -20.85
N SER A 650 13.98 -8.95 -20.61
CA SER A 650 14.79 -9.11 -19.41
C SER A 650 16.09 -8.32 -19.50
N TYR A 651 16.40 -7.57 -18.44
CA TYR A 651 17.65 -6.84 -18.30
C TYR A 651 18.14 -6.87 -16.84
N THR A 652 19.42 -6.60 -16.65
CA THR A 652 20.03 -6.45 -15.31
C THR A 652 20.51 -5.02 -15.14
N LEU A 653 20.31 -4.46 -13.94
CA LEU A 653 20.72 -3.09 -13.66
C LEU A 653 22.24 -2.95 -13.56
N LEU A 654 22.75 -1.87 -14.13
CA LEU A 654 24.16 -1.47 -14.04
C LEU A 654 25.11 -2.58 -14.51
N ASN A 655 24.74 -3.27 -15.59
CA ASN A 655 25.52 -4.39 -16.12
C ASN A 655 26.93 -3.97 -16.55
N GLU A 656 27.10 -2.71 -16.96
CA GLU A 656 28.37 -2.07 -17.28
C GLU A 656 29.38 -2.10 -16.12
N LEU A 657 28.92 -2.24 -14.86
CA LEU A 657 29.78 -2.35 -13.68
C LEU A 657 30.30 -3.77 -13.43
N ASN A 658 29.93 -4.75 -14.26
CA ASN A 658 30.38 -6.14 -14.15
C ASN A 658 30.08 -6.78 -12.78
N VAL A 659 28.94 -6.43 -12.19
CA VAL A 659 28.54 -6.93 -10.86
C VAL A 659 27.87 -8.31 -10.92
N PHE A 660 27.40 -8.74 -12.10
CA PHE A 660 26.63 -9.96 -12.32
C PHE A 660 25.47 -10.11 -11.32
N ALA A 661 24.44 -9.27 -11.48
CA ALA A 661 23.26 -9.29 -10.62
C ALA A 661 22.46 -10.60 -10.77
N ARG A 662 21.99 -11.14 -9.64
CA ARG A 662 21.09 -12.29 -9.58
C ARG A 662 19.62 -11.93 -9.63
N THR A 663 19.30 -10.67 -9.37
CA THR A 663 18.01 -10.09 -9.74
C THR A 663 18.08 -9.58 -11.18
N SER A 664 17.10 -9.95 -12.00
CA SER A 664 16.78 -9.30 -13.28
C SER A 664 15.47 -8.56 -13.20
N TYR A 665 15.26 -7.66 -14.14
CA TYR A 665 14.03 -6.90 -14.34
C TYR A 665 13.46 -7.21 -15.71
N MET A 666 12.13 -7.23 -15.83
CA MET A 666 11.47 -7.14 -17.14
C MET A 666 11.02 -5.70 -17.32
N GLY A 667 11.46 -5.04 -18.40
CA GLY A 667 11.06 -3.66 -18.63
C GLY A 667 9.57 -3.53 -18.98
N MET A 668 9.05 -2.31 -18.84
CA MET A 668 7.63 -2.03 -19.02
C MET A 668 7.27 -1.92 -20.51
N LEU A 669 6.14 -2.49 -20.91
CA LEU A 669 5.57 -2.31 -22.24
C LEU A 669 4.30 -1.46 -22.15
N LYS A 670 4.35 -0.27 -22.75
CA LYS A 670 3.24 0.66 -22.84
C LYS A 670 2.43 0.36 -24.11
N ASN A 671 1.12 0.44 -24.03
CA ASN A 671 0.24 0.25 -25.18
C ASN A 671 -0.55 1.55 -25.46
N PRO A 672 0.12 2.62 -25.93
CA PRO A 672 -0.57 3.88 -26.23
C PRO A 672 -1.54 3.67 -27.41
N ASN A 673 -2.70 4.31 -27.34
CA ASN A 673 -3.64 4.31 -28.46
C ASN A 673 -3.05 5.10 -29.64
N PRO A 674 -3.03 4.58 -30.88
CA PRO A 674 -2.47 5.27 -32.04
C PRO A 674 -3.06 6.66 -32.30
N GLU A 675 -4.34 6.87 -31.99
CA GLU A 675 -5.02 8.18 -32.17
C GLU A 675 -4.57 9.23 -31.13
N LEU A 676 -3.95 8.78 -30.03
CA LEU A 676 -3.47 9.63 -28.93
C LEU A 676 -1.95 9.73 -28.86
N ALA A 677 -1.21 8.83 -29.53
CA ALA A 677 0.25 8.78 -29.50
C ALA A 677 0.92 9.98 -30.20
N GLU A 678 0.21 10.69 -31.09
CA GLU A 678 0.68 11.90 -31.77
C GLU A 678 0.30 13.21 -31.03
N ALA A 679 0.39 13.26 -29.71
CA ALA A 679 0.15 14.48 -28.91
C ALA A 679 1.39 14.91 -28.13
#